data_AF-A0AAD8S1R9-F1
#
_entry.id   AF-A0AAD8S1R9-F1
#
_cell.length_a   1.000
_cell.length_b   1.000
_cell.length_c   1.000
_cell.angle_alpha   90.00
_cell.angle_beta   90.00
_cell.angle_gamma   90.00
#
_symmetry.space_group_name_H-M   'P 1'
#
loop_
_entity.id
_entity.type
_entity.pdbx_description
1 polymer ?
#
loop_
_entity_poly.entity_id
_entity_poly.type
_entity_poly.pdbx_seq_one_letter_code
_entity_poly.pdbx_strand_id
1 'polypeptide(L)'
;MGHGLHEYTRRHGGNKMPIEFTPGVRRPKDYVQSAKLSNEVGIHIREKMPLATHWTQYKKDETLKHVIPHAISTVAGKFNMDKNDEVAQDVCTDMLQVSIRQFRYRLKKEYWPKIKNLTLEQAYLKKPDHVEEKSWKELVKRWFDEKYQGLCVINGKNREAVKQFHTTGSRSYVAHWEHLKAKQQEEETSPIEFFRITHTNKDNIMSAEAKSAYDQMVAKKAAPRNEDEPDLTDLQIVQLVLSEKSPSTTCNSTFLPRLGVATSSRKSSVSATRIRELQQRLADQEQNSIQAAETYHSEMQARLQEQDEKFEEIRKKQEEELEAVKKAQEEKTLAYEKRLTEMDACAERLLAGDVADYIRFRAVCTLWRHYCADPRRYGDHRFYPRHWIMLQENLMPRHRRRFLNIATGKCIRVDLPELHDHDTLAPTPEGLIVLHKATHVRLLNPLTRHLVELPPVTTLLSAYGLSTLSDQNFKIFPFHKAWGSGVASDSTSFVLCFAKHGILGITKPGDQRWKVIQFRCENRRYATPLMFSGRFYHVTEGNLMVLETGVDHTPQFEVAAQLPIALLNSPLLSTMHLVDNNGELMLVHRFVSCSMMYKVYRLGLKKKTLYRERDEPHSYRYSPEPRWRTTPSSWETAALMKMAVVSMEKPSGALPRPAACRTETLSPDLGFAMAVARKVSPTVAFFSRF
;
A
#
# COMPACT_ATOMS: atom_id res chain seq x y z
N MET A 1 -17.12 4.66 -26.07
CA MET A 1 -18.48 5.23 -26.24
C MET A 1 -19.08 5.41 -24.86
N GLY A 2 -19.87 6.46 -24.65
CA GLY A 2 -20.52 6.81 -23.41
C GLY A 2 -21.64 5.85 -23.03
N HIS A 3 -21.88 5.77 -21.73
CA HIS A 3 -22.83 4.84 -21.12
C HIS A 3 -24.23 5.00 -21.75
N GLY A 4 -24.76 3.91 -22.32
CA GLY A 4 -26.08 3.83 -22.94
C GLY A 4 -26.20 4.34 -24.38
N LEU A 5 -25.17 4.92 -25.02
CA LEU A 5 -25.20 5.12 -26.48
C LEU A 5 -24.99 3.79 -27.20
N HIS A 6 -24.07 2.97 -26.70
CA HIS A 6 -23.86 1.60 -27.18
C HIS A 6 -25.12 0.72 -27.02
N GLU A 7 -25.87 0.91 -25.94
CA GLU A 7 -27.12 0.20 -25.70
C GLU A 7 -28.23 0.62 -26.68
N TYR A 8 -28.32 1.92 -26.99
CA TYR A 8 -29.21 2.42 -28.03
C TYR A 8 -28.86 1.78 -29.38
N THR A 9 -27.60 1.83 -29.81
CA THR A 9 -27.15 1.26 -31.09
C THR A 9 -27.45 -0.25 -31.16
N ARG A 10 -27.27 -0.99 -30.06
CA ARG A 10 -27.63 -2.42 -29.99
C ARG A 10 -29.14 -2.65 -30.14
N ARG A 11 -29.98 -1.86 -29.47
CA ARG A 11 -31.45 -1.98 -29.52
C ARG A 11 -32.03 -1.58 -30.88
N HIS A 12 -31.36 -0.69 -31.61
CA HIS A 12 -31.79 -0.20 -32.92
C HIS A 12 -31.01 -0.82 -34.08
N GLY A 13 -30.55 -2.07 -33.94
CA GLY A 13 -30.01 -2.85 -35.06
C GLY A 13 -28.73 -2.29 -35.67
N GLY A 14 -27.90 -1.58 -34.89
CA GLY A 14 -26.67 -0.94 -35.39
C GLY A 14 -26.86 0.50 -35.86
N ASN A 15 -28.09 1.02 -35.89
CA ASN A 15 -28.33 2.39 -36.31
C ASN A 15 -27.84 3.40 -35.26
N LYS A 16 -27.22 4.48 -35.75
CA LYS A 16 -26.78 5.59 -34.91
C LYS A 16 -27.97 6.46 -34.53
N MET A 17 -27.93 7.03 -33.33
CA MET A 17 -28.97 7.92 -32.83
C MET A 17 -29.05 9.19 -33.70
N PRO A 18 -30.22 9.54 -34.25
CA PRO A 18 -30.41 10.83 -34.91
C PRO A 18 -30.37 11.95 -33.88
N ILE A 19 -29.78 13.09 -34.26
CA ILE A 19 -29.78 14.30 -33.46
C ILE A 19 -30.43 15.41 -34.25
N GLU A 20 -31.47 16.01 -33.68
CA GLU A 20 -32.15 17.15 -34.27
C GLU A 20 -31.60 18.45 -33.70
N PHE A 21 -31.10 19.30 -34.59
CA PHE A 21 -30.65 20.64 -34.25
C PHE A 21 -31.73 21.66 -34.54
N THR A 22 -31.90 22.62 -33.63
CA THR A 22 -32.78 23.76 -33.84
C THR A 22 -31.94 25.04 -33.88
N PRO A 23 -32.07 25.88 -34.93
CA PRO A 23 -31.41 27.18 -34.98
C PRO A 23 -31.65 28.01 -33.72
N GLY A 24 -30.60 28.67 -33.22
CA GLY A 24 -30.67 29.55 -32.04
C GLY A 24 -30.73 28.83 -30.68
N VAL A 25 -30.79 27.50 -30.64
CA VAL A 25 -30.82 26.73 -29.38
C VAL A 25 -29.45 26.12 -29.09
N ARG A 26 -28.86 26.40 -27.92
CA ARG A 26 -27.52 25.93 -27.53
C ARG A 26 -27.36 24.42 -27.33
N ARG A 27 -28.46 23.66 -27.38
CA ARG A 27 -28.51 22.20 -27.17
C ARG A 27 -29.70 21.60 -27.92
N PRO A 28 -29.68 20.32 -28.28
CA PRO A 28 -30.86 19.62 -28.78
C PRO A 28 -32.05 19.76 -27.80
N LYS A 29 -33.26 19.91 -28.34
CA LYS A 29 -34.51 20.04 -27.55
C LYS A 29 -34.85 18.74 -26.83
N ASP A 30 -34.64 17.61 -27.50
CA ASP A 30 -34.83 16.31 -26.88
C ASP A 30 -33.78 16.06 -25.80
N TYR A 31 -34.27 15.74 -24.60
CA TYR A 31 -33.43 15.55 -23.42
C TYR A 31 -32.45 14.38 -23.58
N VAL A 32 -32.89 13.28 -24.20
CA VAL A 32 -32.08 12.07 -24.35
C VAL A 32 -30.96 12.30 -25.36
N GLN A 33 -31.27 12.87 -26.54
CA GLN A 33 -30.29 13.26 -27.55
C GLN A 33 -29.27 14.25 -26.97
N SER A 34 -29.74 15.28 -26.26
CA SER A 34 -28.90 16.30 -25.62
C SER A 34 -27.94 15.69 -24.59
N ALA A 35 -28.44 14.78 -23.74
CA ALA A 35 -27.62 14.09 -22.75
C ALA A 35 -26.57 13.16 -23.39
N LYS A 36 -26.96 12.38 -24.42
CA LYS A 36 -26.04 11.47 -25.12
C LYS A 36 -24.95 12.24 -25.87
N LEU A 37 -25.32 13.30 -26.59
CA LEU A 37 -24.36 14.18 -27.27
C LEU A 37 -23.40 14.84 -26.27
N SER A 38 -23.92 15.39 -25.17
CA SER A 38 -23.09 16.03 -24.13
C SER A 38 -22.11 15.05 -23.47
N ASN A 39 -22.53 13.80 -23.27
CA ASN A 39 -21.66 12.78 -22.72
C ASN A 39 -20.54 12.41 -23.68
N GLU A 40 -20.82 12.22 -24.97
CA GLU A 40 -19.80 11.93 -25.98
C GLU A 40 -18.81 13.08 -26.16
N VAL A 41 -19.29 14.32 -26.20
CA VAL A 41 -18.43 15.52 -26.20
C VAL A 41 -17.51 15.52 -24.98
N GLY A 42 -18.07 15.26 -23.80
CA GLY A 42 -17.29 15.21 -22.56
C GLY A 42 -16.23 14.11 -22.55
N ILE A 43 -16.54 12.93 -23.10
CA ILE A 43 -15.59 11.81 -23.22
C ILE A 43 -14.46 12.17 -24.19
N HIS A 44 -14.81 12.69 -25.37
CA HIS A 44 -13.81 13.07 -26.37
C HIS A 44 -12.80 14.10 -25.82
N ILE A 45 -13.28 15.11 -25.09
CA ILE A 45 -12.41 16.12 -24.46
C ILE A 45 -11.43 15.49 -23.47
N ARG A 46 -11.87 14.53 -22.65
CA ARG A 46 -11.03 13.93 -21.59
C ARG A 46 -10.02 12.92 -22.12
N GLU A 47 -10.33 12.25 -23.23
CA GLU A 47 -9.50 11.16 -23.76
C GLU A 47 -8.55 11.59 -24.88
N LYS A 48 -8.94 12.59 -25.68
CA LYS A 48 -8.30 12.83 -26.99
C LYS A 48 -7.91 14.28 -27.28
N MET A 49 -8.39 15.23 -26.49
CA MET A 49 -8.28 16.64 -26.85
C MET A 49 -7.14 17.34 -26.08
N PRO A 50 -6.20 18.04 -26.77
CA PRO A 50 -5.23 18.91 -26.10
C PRO A 50 -5.93 20.08 -25.42
N LEU A 51 -5.50 20.43 -24.21
CA LEU A 51 -6.23 21.34 -23.32
C LEU A 51 -5.58 22.73 -23.27
N ALA A 52 -6.20 23.69 -23.94
CA ALA A 52 -5.72 25.06 -24.00
C ALA A 52 -6.11 25.88 -22.74
N THR A 53 -5.25 26.82 -22.35
CA THR A 53 -5.51 27.68 -21.18
C THR A 53 -6.65 28.66 -21.45
N HIS A 54 -6.93 29.03 -22.72
CA HIS A 54 -8.03 29.92 -23.09
C HIS A 54 -8.73 29.46 -24.38
N TRP A 55 -10.05 29.70 -24.49
CA TRP A 55 -10.84 29.27 -25.66
C TRP A 55 -10.35 29.87 -26.97
N THR A 56 -9.89 31.12 -26.95
CA THR A 56 -9.38 31.80 -28.15
C THR A 56 -8.13 31.17 -28.73
N GLN A 57 -7.37 30.38 -27.95
CA GLN A 57 -6.18 29.69 -28.45
C GLN A 57 -6.57 28.67 -29.53
N TYR A 58 -7.69 27.97 -29.38
CA TYR A 58 -8.21 27.08 -30.42
C TYR A 58 -8.62 27.78 -31.72
N LYS A 59 -8.72 29.11 -31.73
CA LYS A 59 -8.99 29.90 -32.95
C LYS A 59 -7.76 30.58 -33.51
N LYS A 60 -6.83 31.01 -32.64
CA LYS A 60 -5.68 31.86 -33.00
C LYS A 60 -4.37 31.11 -33.14
N ASP A 61 -4.22 29.97 -32.45
CA ASP A 61 -2.98 29.19 -32.47
C ASP A 61 -3.00 28.23 -33.67
N GLU A 62 -2.02 28.38 -34.56
CA GLU A 62 -1.82 27.56 -35.75
C GLU A 62 -1.78 26.06 -35.42
N THR A 63 -1.26 25.72 -34.24
CA THR A 63 -1.12 24.34 -33.75
C THR A 63 -2.42 23.77 -33.19
N LEU A 64 -3.38 24.61 -32.78
CA LEU A 64 -4.63 24.17 -32.14
C LEU A 64 -5.90 24.42 -32.97
N LYS A 65 -5.79 25.18 -34.07
CA LYS A 65 -6.94 25.53 -34.95
C LYS A 65 -7.70 24.31 -35.49
N HIS A 66 -7.02 23.19 -35.70
CA HIS A 66 -7.60 21.97 -36.24
C HIS A 66 -8.36 21.13 -35.19
N VAL A 67 -8.16 21.41 -33.90
CA VAL A 67 -8.64 20.57 -32.81
C VAL A 67 -10.16 20.60 -32.70
N ILE A 68 -10.78 21.79 -32.84
CA ILE A 68 -12.25 21.93 -32.73
C ILE A 68 -12.97 21.26 -33.92
N PRO A 69 -12.60 21.53 -35.19
CA PRO A 69 -13.20 20.82 -36.32
C PRO A 69 -13.01 19.30 -36.25
N HIS A 70 -11.83 18.83 -35.83
CA HIS A 70 -11.56 17.39 -35.68
C HIS A 70 -12.42 16.76 -34.57
N ALA A 71 -12.59 17.45 -33.44
CA ALA A 71 -13.45 17.01 -32.35
C ALA A 71 -14.92 16.91 -32.79
N ILE A 72 -15.42 17.91 -33.51
CA ILE A 72 -16.79 17.91 -34.06
C ILE A 72 -16.96 16.74 -35.02
N SER A 73 -16.04 16.54 -35.98
CA SER A 73 -16.11 15.44 -36.94
C SER A 73 -16.08 14.06 -36.26
N THR A 74 -15.26 13.90 -35.22
CA THR A 74 -15.16 12.65 -34.45
C THR A 74 -16.43 12.36 -33.65
N VAL A 75 -16.98 13.37 -32.99
CA VAL A 75 -18.25 13.24 -32.24
C VAL A 75 -19.38 12.97 -33.21
N ALA A 76 -19.45 13.71 -34.32
CA ALA A 76 -20.49 13.55 -35.32
C ALA A 76 -20.48 12.18 -35.98
N GLY A 77 -19.29 11.57 -36.14
CA GLY A 77 -19.15 10.19 -36.60
C GLY A 77 -19.87 9.15 -35.73
N LYS A 78 -20.25 9.46 -34.49
CA LYS A 78 -20.97 8.52 -33.60
C LYS A 78 -22.49 8.65 -33.63
N PHE A 79 -23.01 9.68 -34.27
CA PHE A 79 -24.44 9.95 -34.37
C PHE A 79 -24.87 9.95 -35.85
N ASN A 80 -26.18 9.93 -36.08
CA ASN A 80 -26.75 10.18 -37.41
C ASN A 80 -27.04 11.67 -37.53
N MET A 81 -26.04 12.44 -37.95
CA MET A 81 -26.13 13.88 -38.11
C MET A 81 -25.26 14.33 -39.28
N ASP A 82 -25.67 15.40 -39.95
CA ASP A 82 -24.85 16.01 -41.00
C ASP A 82 -23.65 16.73 -40.35
N LYS A 83 -22.46 16.44 -40.87
CA LYS A 83 -21.20 17.05 -40.40
C LYS A 83 -21.01 18.46 -40.96
N ASN A 84 -21.69 18.77 -42.06
CA ASN A 84 -21.59 20.03 -42.78
C ASN A 84 -22.73 21.01 -42.44
N ASP A 85 -23.70 20.60 -41.63
CA ASP A 85 -24.76 21.48 -41.14
C ASP A 85 -24.17 22.56 -40.21
N GLU A 86 -24.30 23.82 -40.61
CA GLU A 86 -23.81 24.99 -39.87
C GLU A 86 -24.44 25.06 -38.46
N VAL A 87 -25.72 24.73 -38.33
CA VAL A 87 -26.43 24.75 -37.04
C VAL A 87 -25.88 23.67 -36.11
N ALA A 88 -25.61 22.47 -36.65
CA ALA A 88 -24.98 21.38 -35.92
C ALA A 88 -23.57 21.75 -35.43
N GLN A 89 -22.78 22.42 -36.28
CA GLN A 89 -21.43 22.87 -35.95
C GLN A 89 -21.44 23.93 -34.85
N ASP A 90 -22.34 24.91 -34.90
CA ASP A 90 -22.48 25.94 -33.87
C ASP A 90 -22.86 25.35 -32.52
N VAL A 91 -23.88 24.48 -32.49
CA VAL A 91 -24.31 23.80 -31.25
C VAL A 91 -23.19 22.93 -30.67
N CYS A 92 -22.49 22.16 -31.51
CA CYS A 92 -21.36 21.35 -31.06
C CYS A 92 -20.20 22.21 -30.54
N THR A 93 -19.93 23.34 -31.18
CA THR A 93 -18.90 24.31 -30.76
C THR A 93 -19.23 24.89 -29.38
N ASP A 94 -20.47 25.32 -29.16
CA ASP A 94 -20.96 25.80 -27.86
C ASP A 94 -20.82 24.74 -26.77
N MET A 95 -21.21 23.50 -27.08
CA MET A 95 -21.09 22.37 -26.16
C MET A 95 -19.63 22.05 -25.81
N LEU A 96 -18.72 22.10 -26.79
CA LEU A 96 -17.28 21.94 -26.58
C LEU A 96 -16.73 23.06 -25.70
N GLN A 97 -17.06 24.32 -25.99
CA GLN A 97 -16.59 25.48 -25.22
C GLN A 97 -16.99 25.38 -23.73
N VAL A 98 -18.26 25.05 -23.47
CA VAL A 98 -18.75 24.86 -22.09
C VAL A 98 -18.06 23.68 -21.42
N SER A 99 -17.91 22.56 -22.13
CA SER A 99 -17.34 21.32 -21.58
C SER A 99 -15.85 21.45 -21.27
N ILE A 100 -15.08 22.15 -22.10
CA ILE A 100 -13.66 22.46 -21.86
C ILE A 100 -13.50 23.40 -20.66
N ARG A 101 -14.35 24.42 -20.54
CA ARG A 101 -14.37 25.28 -19.36
C ARG A 101 -14.63 24.48 -18.09
N GLN A 102 -15.61 23.58 -18.11
CA GLN A 102 -15.92 22.72 -16.97
C GLN A 102 -14.81 21.71 -16.67
N PHE A 103 -14.14 21.16 -17.69
CA PHE A 103 -13.04 20.24 -17.51
C PHE A 103 -11.84 20.91 -16.83
N ARG A 104 -11.45 22.11 -17.27
CA ARG A 104 -10.41 22.92 -16.60
C ARG A 104 -10.77 23.25 -15.16
N TYR A 105 -12.04 23.60 -14.91
CA TYR A 105 -12.52 23.82 -13.54
C TYR A 105 -12.39 22.58 -12.67
N ARG A 106 -12.81 21.39 -13.16
CA ARG A 106 -12.68 20.13 -12.41
C ARG A 106 -11.22 19.78 -12.12
N LEU A 107 -10.34 19.92 -13.11
CA LEU A 107 -8.90 19.71 -12.93
C LEU A 107 -8.34 20.66 -11.86
N LYS A 108 -8.65 21.96 -11.93
CA LYS A 108 -8.23 22.92 -10.91
C LYS A 108 -8.81 22.55 -9.54
N LYS A 109 -10.10 22.24 -9.44
CA LYS A 109 -10.76 21.88 -8.17
C LYS A 109 -10.10 20.68 -7.49
N GLU A 110 -9.74 19.66 -8.26
CA GLU A 110 -9.17 18.42 -7.73
C GLU A 110 -7.67 18.53 -7.40
N TYR A 111 -6.90 19.19 -8.27
CA TYR A 111 -5.44 19.19 -8.16
C TYR A 111 -4.88 20.44 -7.47
N TRP A 112 -5.56 21.59 -7.56
CA TRP A 112 -5.09 22.84 -6.92
C TRP A 112 -4.80 22.68 -5.42
N PRO A 113 -5.66 22.06 -4.60
CA PRO A 113 -5.36 21.88 -3.17
C PRO A 113 -4.10 21.03 -2.92
N LYS A 114 -3.76 20.12 -3.84
CA LYS A 114 -2.63 19.20 -3.74
C LYS A 114 -1.31 19.83 -4.18
N ILE A 115 -1.35 20.84 -5.06
CA ILE A 115 -0.16 21.45 -5.67
C ILE A 115 0.12 22.88 -5.21
N LYS A 116 -0.85 23.60 -4.63
CA LYS A 116 -0.71 25.02 -4.26
C LYS A 116 0.46 25.36 -3.33
N ASN A 117 0.91 24.38 -2.53
CA ASN A 117 2.00 24.54 -1.56
C ASN A 117 3.32 23.90 -2.05
N LEU A 118 3.39 23.47 -3.31
CA LEU A 118 4.57 22.83 -3.91
C LEU A 118 5.32 23.82 -4.81
N THR A 119 6.58 23.52 -5.12
CA THR A 119 7.29 24.24 -6.18
C THR A 119 6.72 23.91 -7.56
N LEU A 120 6.96 24.78 -8.55
CA LEU A 120 6.45 24.60 -9.91
C LEU A 120 6.88 23.24 -10.52
N GLU A 121 8.13 22.85 -10.31
CA GLU A 121 8.68 21.56 -10.76
C GLU A 121 8.00 20.37 -10.08
N GLN A 122 7.76 20.44 -8.77
CA GLN A 122 7.04 19.40 -8.02
C GLN A 122 5.57 19.31 -8.47
N ALA A 123 4.94 20.43 -8.82
CA ALA A 123 3.58 20.47 -9.35
C ALA A 123 3.46 19.82 -10.73
N TYR A 124 4.48 19.95 -11.59
CA TYR A 124 4.51 19.28 -12.89
C TYR A 124 4.53 17.75 -12.77
N LEU A 125 5.18 17.19 -11.74
CA LEU A 125 5.24 15.74 -11.48
C LEU A 125 3.88 15.15 -11.06
N LYS A 126 2.93 15.96 -10.58
CA LYS A 126 1.59 15.51 -10.16
C LYS A 126 0.58 15.46 -11.32
N LYS A 127 1.05 15.13 -12.53
CA LYS A 127 0.25 15.10 -13.76
C LYS A 127 -0.84 14.01 -13.72
N PRO A 128 -2.08 14.31 -14.15
CA PRO A 128 -3.07 13.27 -14.46
C PRO A 128 -2.67 12.46 -15.72
N ASP A 129 -2.86 11.14 -15.69
CA ASP A 129 -2.49 10.24 -16.81
C ASP A 129 -3.17 10.61 -18.14
N HIS A 130 -4.42 11.06 -18.07
CA HIS A 130 -5.27 11.38 -19.23
C HIS A 130 -5.06 12.81 -19.78
N VAL A 131 -4.15 13.60 -19.20
CA VAL A 131 -3.86 14.96 -19.66
C VAL A 131 -2.49 15.01 -20.31
N GLU A 132 -2.38 15.61 -21.50
CA GLU A 132 -1.11 15.79 -22.19
C GLU A 132 -0.12 16.62 -21.35
N GLU A 133 1.16 16.24 -21.37
CA GLU A 133 2.19 16.88 -20.53
C GLU A 133 2.36 18.37 -20.82
N LYS A 134 2.39 18.75 -22.11
CA LYS A 134 2.50 20.15 -22.52
C LYS A 134 1.33 20.99 -21.99
N SER A 135 0.10 20.51 -22.18
CA SER A 135 -1.11 21.17 -21.67
C SER A 135 -1.12 21.27 -20.15
N TRP A 136 -0.68 20.23 -19.44
CA TRP A 136 -0.59 20.25 -17.97
C TRP A 136 0.37 21.32 -17.47
N LYS A 137 1.57 21.39 -18.05
CA LYS A 137 2.59 22.39 -17.68
C LYS A 137 2.07 23.81 -17.89
N GLU A 138 1.42 24.10 -19.02
CA GLU A 138 0.82 25.41 -19.31
C GLU A 138 -0.31 25.78 -18.32
N LEU A 139 -1.15 24.83 -17.94
CA LEU A 139 -2.23 25.04 -16.97
C LEU A 139 -1.69 25.32 -15.56
N VAL A 140 -0.73 24.52 -15.10
CA VAL A 140 -0.08 24.71 -13.79
C VAL A 140 0.63 26.06 -13.75
N LYS A 141 1.41 26.39 -14.79
CA LYS A 141 2.07 27.71 -14.91
C LYS A 141 1.08 28.86 -14.77
N ARG A 142 -0.09 28.76 -15.42
CA ARG A 142 -1.16 29.77 -15.29
C ARG A 142 -1.78 29.81 -13.90
N TRP A 143 -1.90 28.71 -13.18
CA TRP A 143 -2.47 28.70 -11.84
C TRP A 143 -1.54 29.33 -10.79
N PHE A 144 -0.24 29.25 -10.99
CA PHE A 144 0.79 29.89 -10.16
C PHE A 144 1.04 31.37 -10.51
N ASP A 145 0.51 31.87 -11.62
CA ASP A 145 0.59 33.28 -12.00
C ASP A 145 -0.21 34.17 -11.01
N GLU A 146 0.49 35.08 -10.32
CA GLU A 146 -0.08 36.01 -9.33
C GLU A 146 -1.21 36.86 -9.91
N LYS A 147 -1.09 37.32 -11.15
CA LYS A 147 -2.13 38.11 -11.82
C LYS A 147 -3.41 37.30 -11.98
N TYR A 148 -3.27 36.02 -12.34
CA TYR A 148 -4.40 35.12 -12.48
C TYR A 148 -5.03 34.77 -11.12
N GLN A 149 -4.21 34.62 -10.07
CA GLN A 149 -4.71 34.42 -8.71
C GLN A 149 -5.48 35.62 -8.19
N GLY A 150 -4.96 36.84 -8.38
CA GLY A 150 -5.66 38.08 -8.04
C GLY A 150 -7.01 38.20 -8.75
N LEU A 151 -7.07 37.89 -10.04
CA LEU A 151 -8.34 37.83 -10.79
C LEU A 151 -9.30 36.77 -10.24
N CYS A 152 -8.80 35.62 -9.78
CA CYS A 152 -9.66 34.59 -9.17
C CYS A 152 -10.28 35.06 -7.86
N VAL A 153 -9.51 35.76 -7.02
CA VAL A 153 -10.00 36.33 -5.75
C VAL A 153 -11.07 37.39 -6.00
N ILE A 154 -10.81 38.33 -6.92
CA ILE A 154 -11.79 39.36 -7.29
C ILE A 154 -13.08 38.73 -7.81
N ASN A 155 -12.98 37.73 -8.70
CA ASN A 155 -14.15 37.02 -9.22
C ASN A 155 -14.91 36.25 -8.13
N GLY A 156 -14.21 35.74 -7.11
CA GLY A 156 -14.82 35.15 -5.91
C GLY A 156 -15.64 36.17 -5.14
N LYS A 157 -15.01 37.29 -4.76
CA LYS A 157 -15.67 38.42 -4.07
C LYS A 157 -16.87 38.96 -4.85
N ASN A 158 -16.74 39.13 -6.17
CA ASN A 158 -17.83 39.59 -7.03
C ASN A 158 -19.01 38.61 -7.03
N ARG A 159 -18.74 37.30 -6.96
CA ARG A 159 -19.80 36.28 -6.90
C ARG A 159 -20.50 36.27 -5.54
N GLU A 160 -19.77 36.47 -4.46
CA GLU A 160 -20.31 36.59 -3.10
C GLU A 160 -21.13 37.87 -2.91
N ALA A 161 -20.78 38.95 -3.61
CA ALA A 161 -21.50 40.23 -3.59
C ALA A 161 -22.83 40.24 -4.38
N VAL A 162 -23.19 39.16 -5.09
CA VAL A 162 -24.46 39.07 -5.83
C VAL A 162 -25.62 38.88 -4.86
N LYS A 163 -26.46 39.90 -4.70
CA LYS A 163 -27.60 39.91 -3.77
C LYS A 163 -28.94 39.48 -4.41
N GLN A 164 -29.07 39.64 -5.72
CA GLN A 164 -30.29 39.32 -6.47
C GLN A 164 -30.01 38.17 -7.44
N PHE A 165 -30.32 36.95 -7.01
CA PHE A 165 -30.20 35.76 -7.87
C PHE A 165 -31.42 35.65 -8.77
N HIS A 166 -31.20 35.57 -10.08
CA HIS A 166 -32.25 35.26 -11.04
C HIS A 166 -32.33 33.75 -11.28
N THR A 167 -33.52 33.26 -11.60
CA THR A 167 -33.86 31.83 -11.74
C THR A 167 -34.05 31.40 -13.19
N THR A 168 -33.78 32.29 -14.16
CA THR A 168 -33.93 32.03 -15.60
C THR A 168 -32.91 31.04 -16.18
N GLY A 169 -31.95 30.57 -15.37
CA GLY A 169 -30.94 29.61 -15.78
C GLY A 169 -30.09 30.12 -16.94
N SER A 170 -29.93 29.31 -17.99
CA SER A 170 -29.13 29.67 -19.17
C SER A 170 -29.88 30.50 -20.23
N ARG A 171 -31.15 30.86 -19.99
CA ARG A 171 -31.94 31.72 -20.90
C ARG A 171 -31.73 33.19 -20.51
N SER A 172 -31.52 34.05 -21.50
CA SER A 172 -31.49 35.51 -21.29
C SER A 172 -32.89 36.02 -20.92
N TYR A 173 -32.98 37.21 -20.31
CA TYR A 173 -34.29 37.81 -19.98
C TYR A 173 -35.16 38.03 -21.21
N VAL A 174 -34.60 38.51 -22.32
CA VAL A 174 -35.32 38.68 -23.60
C VAL A 174 -35.91 37.35 -24.09
N ALA A 175 -35.10 36.29 -24.15
CA ALA A 175 -35.57 34.98 -24.60
C ALA A 175 -36.57 34.34 -23.62
N HIS A 176 -36.45 34.65 -22.32
CA HIS A 176 -37.42 34.19 -21.31
C HIS A 176 -38.75 34.93 -21.41
N TRP A 177 -38.71 36.22 -21.71
CA TRP A 177 -39.86 37.08 -21.94
C TRP A 177 -40.67 36.63 -23.16
N GLU A 178 -40.01 36.41 -24.31
CA GLU A 178 -40.66 35.89 -25.52
C GLU A 178 -41.27 34.51 -25.30
N HIS A 179 -40.58 33.63 -24.55
CA HIS A 179 -41.11 32.31 -24.21
C HIS A 179 -42.35 32.38 -23.30
N LEU A 180 -42.45 33.37 -22.41
CA LEU A 180 -43.65 33.58 -21.59
C LEU A 180 -44.81 34.11 -22.45
N LYS A 181 -44.53 35.07 -23.34
CA LYS A 181 -45.50 35.59 -24.33
C LYS A 181 -46.05 34.49 -25.24
N ALA A 182 -45.22 33.52 -25.65
CA ALA A 182 -45.66 32.40 -26.47
C ALA A 182 -46.50 31.35 -25.69
N LYS A 183 -46.43 31.33 -24.35
CA LYS A 183 -47.11 30.35 -23.49
C LYS A 183 -48.45 30.85 -22.95
N GLN A 184 -48.58 32.16 -22.77
CA GLN A 184 -49.80 32.82 -22.32
C GLN A 184 -50.47 33.42 -23.56
N GLN A 185 -51.60 32.85 -24.01
CA GLN A 185 -52.37 33.36 -25.16
C GLN A 185 -52.83 34.81 -24.90
N GLU A 186 -52.05 35.78 -25.39
CA GLU A 186 -52.33 37.22 -25.52
C GLU A 186 -52.30 38.12 -24.27
N GLU A 187 -52.11 37.61 -23.05
CA GLU A 187 -51.95 38.48 -21.87
C GLU A 187 -50.50 38.96 -21.71
N GLU A 188 -50.26 40.26 -21.88
CA GLU A 188 -48.92 40.84 -21.81
C GLU A 188 -48.38 40.82 -20.36
N THR A 189 -47.39 39.97 -20.11
CA THR A 189 -46.76 39.86 -18.78
C THR A 189 -46.18 41.21 -18.35
N SER A 190 -46.69 41.77 -17.25
CA SER A 190 -46.17 43.03 -16.68
C SER A 190 -44.69 42.90 -16.26
N PRO A 191 -43.88 43.97 -16.36
CA PRO A 191 -42.50 44.00 -15.83
C PRO A 191 -42.37 43.61 -14.36
N ILE A 192 -43.36 43.93 -13.52
CA ILE A 192 -43.38 43.55 -12.10
C ILE A 192 -43.60 42.05 -11.96
N GLU A 193 -44.51 41.49 -12.76
CA GLU A 193 -44.80 40.06 -12.76
C GLU A 193 -43.64 39.25 -13.36
N PHE A 194 -42.96 39.80 -14.37
CA PHE A 194 -41.74 39.21 -14.89
C PHE A 194 -40.61 39.25 -13.86
N PHE A 195 -40.46 40.32 -13.06
CA PHE A 195 -39.50 40.34 -11.96
C PHE A 195 -39.79 39.21 -10.96
N ARG A 196 -41.07 38.99 -10.60
CA ARG A 196 -41.50 37.86 -9.76
C ARG A 196 -41.10 36.52 -10.35
N ILE A 197 -41.49 36.24 -11.60
CA ILE A 197 -41.24 34.96 -12.27
C ILE A 197 -39.74 34.68 -12.37
N THR A 198 -38.93 35.70 -12.66
CA THR A 198 -37.49 35.56 -12.87
C THR A 198 -36.65 35.51 -11.60
N HIS A 199 -37.22 35.78 -10.43
CA HIS A 199 -36.52 35.76 -9.13
C HIS A 199 -37.17 34.79 -8.12
N THR A 200 -38.12 33.99 -8.58
CA THR A 200 -38.78 32.92 -7.82
C THR A 200 -38.25 31.57 -8.28
N ASN A 201 -37.87 30.70 -7.34
CA ASN A 201 -37.39 29.35 -7.65
C ASN A 201 -38.57 28.36 -7.86
N LYS A 202 -38.26 27.08 -8.14
CA LYS A 202 -39.29 26.04 -8.37
C LYS A 202 -40.19 25.78 -7.16
N ASP A 203 -39.73 26.12 -5.96
CA ASP A 203 -40.44 25.95 -4.69
C ASP A 203 -41.21 27.21 -4.28
N ASN A 204 -41.35 28.18 -5.19
CA ASN A 204 -41.98 29.49 -4.96
C ASN A 204 -41.27 30.38 -3.92
N ILE A 205 -39.94 30.24 -3.79
CA ILE A 205 -39.10 31.00 -2.83
C ILE A 205 -38.25 32.03 -3.58
N MET A 206 -38.19 33.25 -3.04
CA MET A 206 -37.35 34.38 -3.49
C MET A 206 -36.22 34.66 -2.49
N SER A 207 -35.11 35.28 -2.92
CA SER A 207 -34.11 35.81 -1.96
C SER A 207 -34.69 36.97 -1.15
N ALA A 208 -34.16 37.22 0.06
CA ALA A 208 -34.68 38.27 0.95
C ALA A 208 -34.69 39.66 0.28
N GLU A 209 -33.63 39.97 -0.46
CA GLU A 209 -33.48 41.25 -1.17
C GLU A 209 -34.41 41.36 -2.39
N ALA A 210 -34.63 40.25 -3.10
CA ALA A 210 -35.55 40.19 -4.23
C ALA A 210 -37.01 40.26 -3.75
N LYS A 211 -37.34 39.58 -2.66
CA LYS A 211 -38.66 39.65 -2.01
C LYS A 211 -38.94 41.06 -1.52
N SER A 212 -38.02 41.68 -0.79
CA SER A 212 -38.13 43.08 -0.37
C SER A 212 -38.31 44.04 -1.55
N ALA A 213 -37.62 43.83 -2.68
CA ALA A 213 -37.80 44.65 -3.87
C ALA A 213 -39.19 44.42 -4.51
N TYR A 214 -39.64 43.17 -4.59
CA TYR A 214 -40.97 42.84 -5.11
C TYR A 214 -42.10 43.41 -4.23
N ASP A 215 -42.01 43.26 -2.91
CA ASP A 215 -42.98 43.80 -1.96
C ASP A 215 -43.07 45.34 -2.07
N GLN A 216 -41.94 46.02 -2.30
CA GLN A 216 -41.92 47.47 -2.57
C GLN A 216 -42.56 47.83 -3.92
N MET A 217 -42.37 47.03 -4.96
CA MET A 217 -43.04 47.24 -6.26
C MET A 217 -44.56 47.07 -6.13
N VAL A 218 -45.01 46.05 -5.40
CA VAL A 218 -46.44 45.80 -5.13
C VAL A 218 -47.04 46.91 -4.27
N ALA A 219 -46.35 47.33 -3.20
CA ALA A 219 -46.81 48.41 -2.34
C ALA A 219 -46.91 49.75 -3.09
N LYS A 220 -45.94 50.10 -3.94
CA LYS A 220 -45.99 51.31 -4.77
C LYS A 220 -47.09 51.24 -5.85
N LYS A 221 -47.44 50.04 -6.33
CA LYS A 221 -48.58 49.83 -7.25
C LYS A 221 -49.94 49.96 -6.55
N ALA A 222 -50.02 49.61 -5.26
CA ALA A 222 -51.24 49.64 -4.47
C ALA A 222 -51.49 50.96 -3.71
N ALA A 223 -50.54 51.89 -3.69
CA ALA A 223 -50.65 53.13 -2.94
C ALA A 223 -51.66 54.10 -3.60
N PRO A 224 -52.66 54.61 -2.87
CA PRO A 224 -53.58 55.62 -3.40
C PRO A 224 -52.81 56.92 -3.66
N ARG A 225 -53.00 57.50 -4.85
CA ARG A 225 -52.34 58.75 -5.26
C ARG A 225 -53.39 59.84 -5.46
N ASN A 226 -52.97 61.07 -5.18
CA ASN A 226 -53.79 62.27 -5.33
C ASN A 226 -54.30 62.39 -6.78
N GLU A 227 -55.53 62.88 -6.95
CA GLU A 227 -56.29 62.91 -8.23
C GLU A 227 -55.61 63.71 -9.37
N ASP A 228 -54.52 64.43 -9.08
CA ASP A 228 -53.79 65.30 -10.02
C ASP A 228 -52.46 64.73 -10.58
N GLU A 229 -52.02 63.53 -10.15
CA GLU A 229 -50.81 62.88 -10.70
C GLU A 229 -51.16 61.67 -11.61
N PRO A 230 -50.53 61.54 -12.80
CA PRO A 230 -50.74 60.37 -13.66
C PRO A 230 -50.20 59.09 -13.02
N ASP A 231 -50.93 57.98 -13.19
CA ASP A 231 -50.53 56.66 -12.72
C ASP A 231 -49.13 56.27 -13.22
N LEU A 232 -48.29 55.79 -12.30
CA LEU A 232 -46.98 55.25 -12.65
C LEU A 232 -47.15 53.92 -13.39
N THR A 233 -46.55 53.82 -14.58
CA THR A 233 -46.50 52.55 -15.31
C THR A 233 -45.67 51.51 -14.55
N ASP A 234 -45.99 50.22 -14.70
CA ASP A 234 -45.24 49.13 -14.06
C ASP A 234 -43.73 49.18 -14.36
N LEU A 235 -43.33 49.71 -15.53
CA LEU A 235 -41.92 49.98 -15.89
C LEU A 235 -41.28 51.04 -14.99
N GLN A 236 -41.98 52.15 -14.73
CA GLN A 236 -41.48 53.23 -13.90
C GLN A 236 -41.40 52.82 -12.44
N ILE A 237 -42.34 52.00 -11.96
CA ILE A 237 -42.31 51.43 -10.60
C ILE A 237 -41.07 50.54 -10.42
N VAL A 238 -40.81 49.64 -11.36
CA VAL A 238 -39.62 48.78 -11.34
C VAL A 238 -38.33 49.61 -11.39
N GLN A 239 -38.29 50.66 -12.21
CA GLN A 239 -37.13 51.54 -12.31
C GLN A 239 -36.86 52.26 -10.98
N LEU A 240 -37.90 52.84 -10.36
CA LEU A 240 -37.80 53.56 -9.10
C LEU A 240 -37.29 52.65 -7.98
N VAL A 241 -37.92 51.50 -7.76
CA VAL A 241 -37.57 50.56 -6.67
C VAL A 241 -36.15 50.01 -6.83
N LEU A 242 -35.75 49.69 -8.06
CA LEU A 242 -34.39 49.18 -8.32
C LEU A 242 -33.32 50.28 -8.29
N SER A 243 -33.69 51.56 -8.44
CA SER A 243 -32.79 52.70 -8.33
C SER A 243 -32.63 53.22 -6.90
N GLU A 244 -33.70 53.23 -6.09
CA GLU A 244 -33.70 53.69 -4.68
C GLU A 244 -32.78 52.86 -3.76
N LYS A 245 -32.48 51.59 -4.10
CA LYS A 245 -31.60 50.72 -3.30
C LYS A 245 -30.10 50.90 -3.55
N SER A 246 -29.67 51.82 -4.42
CA SER A 246 -28.25 52.06 -4.75
C SER A 246 -27.84 53.52 -4.45
N PRO A 247 -27.02 53.78 -3.42
CA PRO A 247 -26.69 55.15 -2.99
C PRO A 247 -25.70 55.94 -3.89
N SER A 248 -25.25 55.39 -5.01
CA SER A 248 -24.25 56.04 -5.87
C SER A 248 -24.85 56.53 -7.19
N THR A 249 -24.35 57.67 -7.66
CA THR A 249 -24.70 58.42 -8.87
C THR A 249 -24.45 57.66 -10.20
N THR A 250 -24.36 56.33 -10.16
CA THR A 250 -24.22 55.45 -11.34
C THR A 250 -25.23 54.31 -11.21
N CYS A 251 -26.48 54.63 -11.54
CA CYS A 251 -27.63 53.74 -11.48
C CYS A 251 -27.54 52.61 -12.53
N ASN A 252 -26.91 51.48 -12.18
CA ASN A 252 -26.71 50.37 -13.11
C ASN A 252 -27.43 49.08 -12.69
N SER A 253 -28.72 49.17 -12.32
CA SER A 253 -29.56 47.97 -12.36
C SER A 253 -29.66 47.49 -13.81
N THR A 254 -29.06 46.34 -14.11
CA THR A 254 -29.04 45.77 -15.48
C THR A 254 -30.36 45.08 -15.86
N PHE A 255 -31.36 45.09 -14.98
CA PHE A 255 -32.65 44.42 -15.20
C PHE A 255 -33.42 45.03 -16.39
N LEU A 256 -33.67 46.35 -16.37
CA LEU A 256 -34.41 47.05 -17.42
C LEU A 256 -33.65 47.16 -18.76
N PRO A 257 -32.33 47.46 -18.78
CA PRO A 257 -31.56 47.41 -20.02
C PRO A 257 -31.56 46.03 -20.69
N ARG A 258 -31.57 44.94 -19.90
CA ARG A 258 -31.64 43.56 -20.41
C ARG A 258 -33.06 43.10 -20.79
N LEU A 259 -34.07 43.94 -20.53
CA LEU A 259 -35.44 43.82 -21.02
C LEU A 259 -35.67 44.58 -22.34
N GLY A 260 -34.67 45.30 -22.86
CA GLY A 260 -34.75 46.04 -24.12
C GLY A 260 -35.28 47.48 -24.00
N VAL A 261 -35.39 48.03 -22.79
CA VAL A 261 -35.96 49.37 -22.55
C VAL A 261 -34.83 50.42 -22.51
N ALA A 262 -34.85 51.39 -23.43
CA ALA A 262 -33.91 52.51 -23.45
C ALA A 262 -34.25 53.53 -22.34
N THR A 263 -33.33 53.77 -21.41
CA THR A 263 -33.49 54.78 -20.36
C THR A 263 -33.26 56.18 -20.94
N SER A 264 -34.35 56.85 -21.30
CA SER A 264 -34.31 58.24 -21.79
C SER A 264 -34.07 59.22 -20.63
N SER A 265 -33.04 60.05 -20.80
CA SER A 265 -32.70 61.21 -19.98
C SER A 265 -33.85 62.24 -20.02
N ARG A 266 -34.43 62.57 -18.86
CA ARG A 266 -35.44 63.63 -18.76
C ARG A 266 -34.78 64.99 -18.64
N LYS A 267 -35.12 65.87 -19.60
CA LYS A 267 -34.92 67.31 -19.56
C LYS A 267 -35.77 67.92 -18.44
N SER A 268 -35.22 68.86 -17.68
CA SER A 268 -36.01 69.81 -16.89
C SER A 268 -35.64 71.24 -17.29
N SER A 269 -36.66 72.05 -17.58
CA SER A 269 -36.55 73.49 -17.73
C SER A 269 -36.83 74.14 -16.38
N VAL A 270 -35.95 75.00 -15.89
CA VAL A 270 -36.25 75.83 -14.71
C VAL A 270 -35.80 77.27 -15.00
N SER A 271 -36.71 78.19 -14.72
CA SER A 271 -36.61 79.63 -14.91
C SER A 271 -35.71 80.32 -13.87
N ALA A 272 -35.14 81.46 -14.25
CA ALA A 272 -33.98 82.11 -13.65
C ALA A 272 -34.16 82.74 -12.24
N THR A 273 -35.38 82.76 -11.68
CA THR A 273 -35.64 83.37 -10.37
C THR A 273 -35.52 82.38 -9.21
N ARG A 274 -35.60 81.06 -9.47
CA ARG A 274 -35.45 80.00 -8.45
C ARG A 274 -33.99 79.62 -8.16
N ILE A 275 -33.06 80.05 -9.01
CA ILE A 275 -31.64 79.68 -8.96
C ILE A 275 -30.92 80.35 -7.77
N ARG A 276 -31.22 81.61 -7.46
CA ARG A 276 -30.52 82.35 -6.37
C ARG A 276 -30.93 81.89 -4.97
N GLU A 277 -32.22 81.60 -4.75
CA GLU A 277 -32.68 81.05 -3.46
C GLU A 277 -32.28 79.58 -3.27
N LEU A 278 -32.25 78.78 -4.35
CA LEU A 278 -31.75 77.41 -4.29
C LEU A 278 -30.24 77.36 -4.06
N GLN A 279 -29.44 78.28 -4.62
CA GLN A 279 -27.99 78.32 -4.42
C GLN A 279 -27.60 78.54 -2.95
N GLN A 280 -28.34 79.37 -2.22
CA GLN A 280 -28.05 79.67 -0.82
C GLN A 280 -28.49 78.52 0.11
N ARG A 281 -29.64 77.90 -0.14
CA ARG A 281 -30.06 76.67 0.56
C ARG A 281 -29.18 75.47 0.21
N LEU A 282 -28.68 75.39 -1.03
CA LEU A 282 -27.71 74.39 -1.45
C LEU A 282 -26.40 74.54 -0.68
N ALA A 283 -25.88 75.75 -0.48
CA ALA A 283 -24.64 75.97 0.28
C ALA A 283 -24.76 75.53 1.75
N ASP A 284 -25.86 75.88 2.43
CA ASP A 284 -26.08 75.46 3.82
C ASP A 284 -26.34 73.95 3.94
N GLN A 285 -27.09 73.39 2.97
CA GLN A 285 -27.33 71.94 2.88
C GLN A 285 -26.04 71.19 2.53
N GLU A 286 -25.17 71.76 1.72
CA GLU A 286 -23.88 71.20 1.31
C GLU A 286 -22.92 71.16 2.50
N GLN A 287 -22.82 72.23 3.29
CA GLN A 287 -22.00 72.26 4.50
C GLN A 287 -22.49 71.27 5.57
N ASN A 288 -23.81 71.20 5.79
CA ASN A 288 -24.40 70.20 6.69
C ASN A 288 -24.23 68.77 6.14
N SER A 289 -24.28 68.59 4.82
CA SER A 289 -24.03 67.29 4.19
C SER A 289 -22.57 66.86 4.30
N ILE A 290 -21.63 67.81 4.27
CA ILE A 290 -20.19 67.56 4.47
C ILE A 290 -19.93 67.15 5.91
N GLN A 291 -20.46 67.88 6.91
CA GLN A 291 -20.31 67.48 8.32
C GLN A 291 -21.00 66.14 8.64
N ALA A 292 -22.19 65.89 8.06
CA ALA A 292 -22.86 64.60 8.18
C ALA A 292 -22.07 63.48 7.48
N ALA A 293 -21.42 63.77 6.35
CA ALA A 293 -20.57 62.82 5.65
C ALA A 293 -19.26 62.54 6.40
N GLU A 294 -18.64 63.55 7.03
CA GLU A 294 -17.42 63.40 7.83
C GLU A 294 -17.68 62.58 9.09
N THR A 295 -18.78 62.85 9.80
CA THR A 295 -19.21 62.06 10.96
C THR A 295 -19.55 60.62 10.55
N TYR A 296 -20.30 60.43 9.47
CA TYR A 296 -20.58 59.10 8.93
C TYR A 296 -19.30 58.37 8.50
N HIS A 297 -18.34 59.08 7.90
CA HIS A 297 -17.08 58.49 7.45
C HIS A 297 -16.20 58.08 8.64
N SER A 298 -16.18 58.90 9.70
CA SER A 298 -15.49 58.62 10.96
C SER A 298 -16.09 57.41 11.68
N GLU A 299 -17.42 57.34 11.79
CA GLU A 299 -18.12 56.17 12.34
C GLU A 299 -17.87 54.90 11.50
N MET A 300 -17.86 55.02 10.17
CA MET A 300 -17.56 53.90 9.28
C MET A 300 -16.10 53.44 9.40
N GLN A 301 -15.14 54.36 9.55
CA GLN A 301 -13.75 54.02 9.83
C GLN A 301 -13.59 53.33 11.19
N ALA A 302 -14.25 53.81 12.24
CA ALA A 302 -14.24 53.17 13.56
C ALA A 302 -14.82 51.74 13.50
N ARG A 303 -15.93 51.54 12.77
CA ARG A 303 -16.50 50.19 12.54
C ARG A 303 -15.58 49.28 11.73
N LEU A 304 -14.84 49.82 10.76
CA LEU A 304 -13.86 49.06 9.98
C LEU A 304 -12.68 48.65 10.86
N GLN A 305 -12.16 49.54 11.69
CA GLN A 305 -11.11 49.23 12.66
C GLN A 305 -11.55 48.15 13.64
N GLU A 306 -12.77 48.24 14.19
CA GLU A 306 -13.31 47.21 15.07
C GLU A 306 -13.48 45.85 14.37
N GLN A 307 -13.84 45.85 13.07
CA GLN A 307 -13.89 44.62 12.28
C GLN A 307 -12.49 44.05 12.03
N ASP A 308 -11.52 44.89 11.69
CA ASP A 308 -10.14 44.48 11.45
C ASP A 308 -9.50 43.89 12.71
N GLU A 309 -9.74 44.49 13.89
CA GLU A 309 -9.31 43.94 15.18
C GLU A 309 -9.94 42.57 15.46
N LYS A 310 -11.24 42.40 15.22
CA LYS A 310 -11.92 41.10 15.35
C LYS A 310 -11.39 40.07 14.37
N PHE A 311 -11.09 40.46 13.13
CA PHE A 311 -10.49 39.56 12.15
C PHE A 311 -9.09 39.11 12.57
N GLU A 312 -8.28 40.02 13.10
CA GLU A 312 -6.93 39.69 13.55
C GLU A 312 -6.94 38.78 14.79
N GLU A 313 -7.89 39.00 15.71
CA GLU A 313 -8.12 38.11 16.85
C GLU A 313 -8.55 36.70 16.40
N ILE A 314 -9.45 36.59 15.42
CA ILE A 314 -9.85 35.30 14.83
C ILE A 314 -8.66 34.62 14.15
N ARG A 315 -7.83 35.37 13.40
CA ARG A 315 -6.64 34.83 12.74
C ARG A 315 -5.64 34.27 13.74
N LYS A 316 -5.36 35.02 14.81
CA LYS A 316 -4.48 34.56 15.89
C LYS A 316 -5.00 33.28 16.54
N LYS A 317 -6.30 33.21 16.81
CA LYS A 317 -6.94 31.99 17.36
C LYS A 317 -6.83 30.80 16.41
N GLN A 318 -7.02 31.01 15.10
CA GLN A 318 -6.85 29.96 14.08
C GLN A 318 -5.40 29.48 13.98
N GLU A 319 -4.42 30.37 14.09
CA GLU A 319 -3.00 30.01 14.09
C GLU A 319 -2.63 29.18 15.33
N GLU A 320 -3.12 29.55 16.52
CA GLU A 320 -2.95 28.77 17.75
C GLU A 320 -3.59 27.38 17.66
N GLU A 321 -4.81 27.27 17.11
CA GLU A 321 -5.47 25.98 16.89
C GLU A 321 -4.72 25.12 15.87
N LEU A 322 -4.21 25.72 14.79
CA LEU A 322 -3.43 25.00 13.79
C LEU A 322 -2.13 24.47 14.37
N GLU A 323 -1.44 25.25 15.20
CA GLU A 323 -0.20 24.84 15.84
C GLU A 323 -0.44 23.73 16.88
N ALA A 324 -1.53 23.80 17.64
CA ALA A 324 -1.94 22.73 18.54
C ALA A 324 -2.23 21.42 17.78
N VAL A 325 -2.89 21.50 16.61
CA VAL A 325 -3.16 20.32 15.76
C VAL A 325 -1.87 19.73 15.19
N LYS A 326 -0.93 20.56 14.72
CA LYS A 326 0.38 20.09 14.25
C LYS A 326 1.15 19.36 15.35
N LYS A 327 1.25 19.97 16.53
CA LYS A 327 1.94 19.36 17.68
C LYS A 327 1.31 18.03 18.08
N ALA A 328 -0.03 17.96 18.12
CA ALA A 328 -0.73 16.70 18.39
C ALA A 328 -0.49 15.63 17.30
N GLN A 329 -0.31 16.04 16.04
CA GLN A 329 0.03 15.12 14.96
C GLN A 329 1.47 14.62 15.06
N GLU A 330 2.42 15.50 15.38
CA GLU A 330 3.83 15.16 15.61
C GLU A 330 4.01 14.19 16.78
N GLU A 331 3.31 14.42 17.89
CA GLU A 331 3.31 13.52 19.04
C GLU A 331 2.75 12.13 18.68
N LYS A 332 1.70 12.07 17.86
CA LYS A 332 1.14 10.80 17.36
C LYS A 332 2.10 10.08 16.43
N THR A 333 2.80 10.79 15.53
CA THR A 333 3.79 10.17 14.64
C THR A 333 4.99 9.64 15.43
N LEU A 334 5.49 10.40 16.40
CA LEU A 334 6.60 9.96 17.26
C LEU A 334 6.21 8.74 18.10
N ALA A 335 4.99 8.73 18.66
CA ALA A 335 4.48 7.58 19.38
C ALA A 335 4.33 6.33 18.49
N TYR A 336 3.97 6.50 17.22
CA TYR A 336 3.89 5.41 16.24
C TYR A 336 5.28 4.87 15.90
N GLU A 337 6.26 5.73 15.64
CA GLU A 337 7.64 5.35 15.37
C GLU A 337 8.29 4.61 16.55
N LYS A 338 8.06 5.08 17.78
CA LYS A 338 8.52 4.37 18.99
C LYS A 338 7.95 2.96 19.10
N ARG A 339 6.69 2.75 18.75
CA ARG A 339 6.07 1.40 18.77
C ARG A 339 6.65 0.49 17.69
N LEU A 340 7.03 1.05 16.54
CA LEU A 340 7.69 0.33 15.47
C LEU A 340 9.09 -0.16 15.88
N THR A 341 9.87 0.67 16.57
CA THR A 341 11.18 0.26 17.09
C THR A 341 11.07 -0.80 18.19
N GLU A 342 10.10 -0.68 19.10
CA GLU A 342 9.80 -1.71 20.10
C GLU A 342 9.40 -3.05 19.45
N MET A 343 8.62 -3.00 18.36
CA MET A 343 8.21 -4.17 17.60
C MET A 343 9.41 -4.86 16.93
N ASP A 344 10.33 -4.10 16.34
CA ASP A 344 11.54 -4.64 15.72
C ASP A 344 12.46 -5.30 16.77
N ALA A 345 12.62 -4.66 17.93
CA ALA A 345 13.36 -5.23 19.07
C ALA A 345 12.74 -6.55 19.56
N CYS A 346 11.40 -6.66 19.58
CA CYS A 346 10.72 -7.92 19.90
C CYS A 346 11.00 -8.99 18.83
N ALA A 347 10.97 -8.62 17.55
CA ALA A 347 11.24 -9.54 16.45
C ALA A 347 12.68 -10.10 16.54
N GLU A 348 13.68 -9.26 16.78
CA GLU A 348 15.07 -9.68 16.97
C GLU A 348 15.26 -10.57 18.20
N ARG A 349 14.57 -10.28 19.31
CA ARG A 349 14.61 -11.13 20.51
C ARG A 349 14.01 -12.51 20.26
N LEU A 350 12.88 -12.58 19.54
CA LEU A 350 12.27 -13.86 19.15
C LEU A 350 13.18 -14.64 18.19
N LEU A 351 13.82 -13.96 17.24
CA LEU A 351 14.77 -14.56 16.30
C LEU A 351 16.01 -15.13 17.01
N ALA A 352 16.53 -14.43 18.03
CA ALA A 352 17.64 -14.90 18.85
C ALA A 352 17.31 -16.20 19.60
N GLY A 353 16.04 -16.39 19.99
CA GLY A 353 15.55 -17.62 20.62
C GLY A 353 15.34 -18.76 19.63
N ASP A 354 14.35 -18.63 18.75
CA ASP A 354 14.01 -19.64 17.74
C ASP A 354 13.35 -19.00 16.51
N VAL A 355 13.85 -19.34 15.31
CA VAL A 355 13.27 -18.89 14.04
C VAL A 355 11.80 -19.29 13.90
N ALA A 356 11.37 -20.40 14.52
CA ALA A 356 9.98 -20.80 14.49
C ALA A 356 9.05 -19.76 15.16
N ASP A 357 9.48 -19.14 16.26
CA ASP A 357 8.73 -18.07 16.93
C ASP A 357 8.75 -16.77 16.13
N TYR A 358 9.88 -16.44 15.50
CA TYR A 358 9.98 -15.31 14.57
C TYR A 358 9.01 -15.43 13.38
N ILE A 359 8.91 -16.61 12.77
CA ILE A 359 7.97 -16.86 11.67
C ILE A 359 6.52 -16.74 12.14
N ARG A 360 6.19 -17.28 13.32
CA ARG A 360 4.86 -17.12 13.93
C ARG A 360 4.53 -15.65 14.17
N PHE A 361 5.47 -14.88 14.71
CA PHE A 361 5.34 -13.44 14.91
C PHE A 361 5.04 -12.72 13.58
N ARG A 362 5.82 -12.99 12.52
CA ARG A 362 5.56 -12.42 11.17
C ARG A 362 4.25 -12.89 10.53
N ALA A 363 3.65 -13.97 11.03
CA ALA A 363 2.38 -14.48 10.51
C ALA A 363 1.16 -13.72 11.07
N VAL A 364 1.31 -13.00 12.19
CA VAL A 364 0.20 -12.34 12.91
C VAL A 364 -0.54 -11.32 12.05
N CYS A 365 0.17 -10.41 11.37
CA CYS A 365 -0.45 -9.44 10.47
C CYS A 365 0.49 -8.98 9.33
N THR A 366 -0.08 -8.33 8.32
CA THR A 366 0.67 -7.85 7.14
C THR A 366 1.67 -6.76 7.48
N LEU A 367 1.33 -5.86 8.42
CA LEU A 367 2.21 -4.77 8.85
C LEU A 367 3.50 -5.31 9.48
N TRP A 368 3.39 -6.28 10.39
CA TRP A 368 4.53 -6.94 11.03
C TRP A 368 5.37 -7.70 10.03
N ARG A 369 4.72 -8.43 9.12
CA ARG A 369 5.40 -9.14 8.04
C ARG A 369 6.23 -8.20 7.15
N HIS A 370 5.73 -7.00 6.90
CA HIS A 370 6.37 -6.00 6.04
C HIS A 370 7.57 -5.32 6.73
N TYR A 371 7.44 -5.01 8.01
CA TYR A 371 8.50 -4.34 8.77
C TYR A 371 9.64 -5.28 9.19
N CYS A 372 9.35 -6.56 9.45
CA CYS A 372 10.39 -7.52 9.81
C CYS A 372 11.08 -8.09 8.57
N ALA A 373 12.40 -8.30 8.68
CA ALA A 373 13.23 -8.89 7.63
C ALA A 373 12.62 -10.19 7.04
N ASP A 374 12.69 -10.34 5.71
CA ASP A 374 12.22 -11.57 5.06
C ASP A 374 13.30 -12.66 5.18
N PRO A 375 13.04 -13.76 5.93
CA PRO A 375 14.01 -14.83 6.14
C PRO A 375 14.35 -15.60 4.86
N ARG A 376 13.63 -15.34 3.75
CA ARG A 376 13.86 -15.99 2.45
C ARG A 376 14.79 -15.22 1.52
N ARG A 377 15.16 -13.96 1.85
CA ARG A 377 15.90 -13.10 0.93
C ARG A 377 17.41 -13.23 1.02
N TYR A 378 17.96 -13.54 2.20
CA TYR A 378 19.37 -13.27 2.47
C TYR A 378 20.25 -14.47 2.84
N GLY A 379 19.75 -15.70 2.84
CA GLY A 379 20.56 -16.87 3.24
C GLY A 379 21.24 -16.69 4.61
N ASP A 380 20.68 -15.81 5.45
CA ASP A 380 21.28 -15.36 6.68
C ASP A 380 21.12 -16.45 7.74
N HIS A 381 22.26 -16.89 8.28
CA HIS A 381 22.38 -17.92 9.30
C HIS A 381 21.57 -17.61 10.57
N ARG A 382 21.24 -16.35 10.85
CA ARG A 382 20.35 -15.98 11.96
C ARG A 382 18.96 -16.61 11.86
N PHE A 383 18.52 -16.97 10.64
CA PHE A 383 17.26 -17.66 10.40
C PHE A 383 17.39 -19.19 10.37
N TYR A 384 18.54 -19.77 10.72
CA TYR A 384 18.66 -21.22 10.81
C TYR A 384 17.86 -21.75 12.01
N PRO A 385 17.16 -22.89 11.87
CA PRO A 385 16.49 -23.51 13.00
C PRO A 385 17.49 -23.82 14.12
N ARG A 386 17.05 -23.69 15.37
CA ARG A 386 17.87 -24.04 16.54
C ARG A 386 17.22 -25.20 17.28
N HIS A 387 17.99 -26.25 17.53
CA HIS A 387 17.55 -27.44 18.28
C HIS A 387 16.42 -28.24 17.60
N TRP A 388 16.16 -28.02 16.30
CA TRP A 388 15.17 -28.76 15.56
C TRP A 388 15.81 -29.96 14.87
N ILE A 389 15.35 -31.17 15.17
CA ILE A 389 15.78 -32.38 14.47
C ILE A 389 14.65 -32.90 13.59
N MET A 390 14.99 -33.33 12.38
CA MET A 390 14.03 -33.97 11.48
C MET A 390 13.84 -35.43 11.91
N LEU A 391 12.59 -35.85 12.12
CA LEU A 391 12.23 -37.24 12.40
C LEU A 391 11.98 -37.97 11.07
N GLN A 392 12.62 -39.13 10.81
CA GLN A 392 12.27 -39.92 9.63
C GLN A 392 11.03 -40.75 9.92
N GLU A 393 9.94 -40.45 9.21
CA GLU A 393 8.72 -41.24 9.24
C GLU A 393 8.57 -41.97 7.91
N ASN A 394 8.86 -43.27 7.90
CA ASN A 394 8.79 -44.14 6.71
C ASN A 394 7.36 -44.24 6.12
N LEU A 395 6.34 -43.79 6.84
CA LEU A 395 4.92 -43.89 6.49
C LEU A 395 4.33 -42.58 5.95
N MET A 396 5.12 -41.49 5.87
CA MET A 396 4.62 -40.18 5.45
C MET A 396 4.93 -39.89 3.96
N PRO A 397 4.10 -39.08 3.28
CA PRO A 397 4.41 -38.63 1.92
C PRO A 397 5.78 -37.95 1.83
N ARG A 398 6.49 -38.13 0.70
CA ARG A 398 7.86 -37.63 0.51
C ARG A 398 8.03 -36.12 0.72
N HIS A 399 6.98 -35.30 0.56
CA HIS A 399 7.02 -33.86 0.79
C HIS A 399 6.75 -33.45 2.24
N ARG A 400 6.20 -34.32 3.09
CA ARG A 400 5.84 -33.96 4.47
C ARG A 400 6.90 -34.44 5.44
N ARG A 401 7.39 -33.54 6.30
CA ARG A 401 8.38 -33.85 7.33
C ARG A 401 7.93 -33.38 8.69
N ARG A 402 8.39 -34.10 9.73
CA ARG A 402 8.13 -33.77 11.13
C ARG A 402 9.45 -33.34 11.78
N PHE A 403 9.40 -32.27 12.54
CA PHE A 403 10.55 -31.78 13.29
C PHE A 403 10.22 -31.76 14.78
N LEU A 404 11.21 -32.13 15.59
CA LEU A 404 11.15 -32.09 17.05
C LEU A 404 12.19 -31.09 17.55
N ASN A 405 11.75 -30.15 18.38
CA ASN A 405 12.66 -29.28 19.11
C ASN A 405 13.13 -30.02 20.35
N ILE A 406 14.42 -30.35 20.44
CA ILE A 406 14.97 -31.16 21.53
C ILE A 406 15.04 -30.41 22.86
N ALA A 407 15.11 -29.07 22.83
CA ALA A 407 15.18 -28.25 24.04
C ALA A 407 13.80 -28.04 24.68
N THR A 408 12.75 -27.91 23.86
CA THR A 408 11.38 -27.59 24.32
C THR A 408 10.41 -28.77 24.22
N GLY A 409 10.79 -29.86 23.54
CA GLY A 409 9.91 -30.99 23.23
C GLY A 409 8.82 -30.69 22.21
N LYS A 410 8.75 -29.47 21.65
CA LYS A 410 7.73 -29.07 20.68
C LYS A 410 7.90 -29.82 19.36
N CYS A 411 6.80 -30.21 18.75
CA CYS A 411 6.81 -30.92 17.48
C CYS A 411 5.99 -30.17 16.42
N ILE A 412 6.54 -30.04 15.22
CA ILE A 412 5.90 -29.37 14.09
C ILE A 412 5.91 -30.27 12.86
N ARG A 413 4.88 -30.12 12.02
CA ARG A 413 4.78 -30.77 10.71
C ARG A 413 4.91 -29.70 9.64
N VAL A 414 5.76 -29.96 8.66
CA VAL A 414 6.08 -29.03 7.59
C VAL A 414 5.84 -29.71 6.25
N ASP A 415 5.17 -29.00 5.35
CA ASP A 415 5.00 -29.38 3.96
C ASP A 415 6.11 -28.74 3.12
N LEU A 416 6.94 -29.59 2.51
CA LEU A 416 8.15 -29.25 1.79
C LEU A 416 8.01 -29.76 0.34
N PRO A 417 7.27 -29.04 -0.51
CA PRO A 417 7.09 -29.45 -1.90
C PRO A 417 8.41 -29.47 -2.69
N GLU A 418 9.46 -28.80 -2.22
CA GLU A 418 10.81 -28.85 -2.78
C GLU A 418 11.38 -30.28 -2.83
N LEU A 419 10.86 -31.19 -1.99
CA LEU A 419 11.26 -32.60 -1.93
C LEU A 419 10.61 -33.49 -2.99
N HIS A 420 9.68 -32.99 -3.82
CA HIS A 420 9.04 -33.84 -4.85
C HIS A 420 10.04 -34.34 -5.89
N ASP A 421 10.96 -33.48 -6.31
CA ASP A 421 11.91 -33.74 -7.40
C ASP A 421 13.37 -33.91 -6.93
N HIS A 422 13.61 -33.89 -5.61
CA HIS A 422 14.95 -33.97 -5.02
C HIS A 422 15.03 -35.10 -4.00
N ASP A 423 16.17 -35.78 -3.98
CA ASP A 423 16.50 -36.75 -2.95
C ASP A 423 17.15 -36.05 -1.75
N THR A 424 16.89 -36.55 -0.54
CA THR A 424 17.53 -36.06 0.69
C THR A 424 18.89 -36.76 0.89
N LEU A 425 19.99 -36.01 0.83
CA LEU A 425 21.34 -36.52 1.09
C LEU A 425 21.60 -36.74 2.58
N ALA A 426 21.30 -35.74 3.41
CA ALA A 426 21.41 -35.83 4.87
C ALA A 426 20.62 -34.69 5.56
N PRO A 427 20.07 -34.94 6.76
CA PRO A 427 19.65 -33.89 7.68
C PRO A 427 20.85 -33.34 8.46
N THR A 428 20.80 -32.05 8.80
CA THR A 428 21.81 -31.44 9.68
C THR A 428 21.31 -31.38 11.13
N PRO A 429 22.20 -31.40 12.14
CA PRO A 429 21.86 -31.20 13.55
C PRO A 429 21.18 -29.86 13.83
N GLU A 430 21.44 -28.85 13.01
CA GLU A 430 20.81 -27.53 13.04
C GLU A 430 19.41 -27.52 12.39
N GLY A 431 18.88 -28.68 11.98
CA GLY A 431 17.53 -28.81 11.45
C GLY A 431 17.39 -28.38 9.98
N LEU A 432 18.50 -28.25 9.25
CA LEU A 432 18.49 -28.02 7.81
C LEU A 432 18.47 -29.35 7.05
N ILE A 433 18.13 -29.31 5.77
CA ILE A 433 18.09 -30.50 4.91
C ILE A 433 18.99 -30.29 3.70
N VAL A 434 19.94 -31.20 3.49
CA VAL A 434 20.75 -31.24 2.28
C VAL A 434 20.01 -32.06 1.21
N LEU A 435 19.69 -31.40 0.11
CA LEU A 435 18.99 -31.93 -1.05
C LEU A 435 19.94 -32.15 -2.21
N HIS A 436 19.60 -33.12 -3.06
CA HIS A 436 20.36 -33.42 -4.26
C HIS A 436 19.46 -33.80 -5.42
N LYS A 437 19.84 -33.34 -6.61
CA LYS A 437 19.26 -33.77 -7.88
C LYS A 437 20.37 -33.80 -8.94
N ALA A 438 20.61 -34.98 -9.52
CA ALA A 438 21.65 -35.26 -10.50
C ALA A 438 23.07 -34.93 -10.03
N THR A 439 23.50 -33.67 -10.18
CA THR A 439 24.80 -33.16 -9.72
C THR A 439 24.67 -31.96 -8.78
N HIS A 440 23.48 -31.37 -8.70
CA HIS A 440 23.22 -30.15 -7.94
C HIS A 440 22.96 -30.51 -6.48
N VAL A 441 23.63 -29.79 -5.58
CA VAL A 441 23.43 -29.90 -4.13
C VAL A 441 22.83 -28.59 -3.64
N ARG A 442 21.78 -28.69 -2.84
CA ARG A 442 21.10 -27.53 -2.25
C ARG A 442 20.88 -27.75 -0.77
N LEU A 443 20.96 -26.69 -0.01
CA LEU A 443 20.61 -26.67 1.40
C LEU A 443 19.25 -26.00 1.58
N LEU A 444 18.31 -26.72 2.16
CA LEU A 444 16.96 -26.25 2.44
C LEU A 444 16.83 -25.93 3.93
N ASN A 445 16.39 -24.72 4.23
CA ASN A 445 15.83 -24.38 5.53
C ASN A 445 14.33 -24.75 5.52
N PRO A 446 13.90 -25.77 6.27
CA PRO A 446 12.52 -26.26 6.20
C PRO A 446 11.50 -25.27 6.78
N LEU A 447 11.89 -24.40 7.72
CA LEU A 447 10.96 -23.48 8.37
C LEU A 447 10.72 -22.23 7.52
N THR A 448 11.78 -21.73 6.87
CA THR A 448 11.69 -20.53 6.03
C THR A 448 11.43 -20.86 4.56
N ARG A 449 11.65 -22.13 4.17
CA ARG A 449 11.66 -22.63 2.78
C ARG A 449 12.72 -21.96 1.90
N HIS A 450 13.73 -21.36 2.51
CA HIS A 450 14.86 -20.78 1.78
C HIS A 450 15.80 -21.89 1.29
N LEU A 451 16.26 -21.76 0.05
CA LEU A 451 17.19 -22.67 -0.61
C LEU A 451 18.50 -21.96 -0.87
N VAL A 452 19.60 -22.59 -0.48
CA VAL A 452 20.96 -22.13 -0.75
C VAL A 452 21.62 -23.14 -1.68
N GLU A 453 22.19 -22.67 -2.79
CA GLU A 453 22.94 -23.54 -3.70
C GLU A 453 24.35 -23.77 -3.18
N LEU A 454 24.77 -25.03 -3.20
CA LEU A 454 26.11 -25.49 -2.85
C LEU A 454 26.83 -25.98 -4.11
N PRO A 455 28.17 -26.05 -4.12
CA PRO A 455 28.88 -26.55 -5.28
C PRO A 455 28.39 -27.95 -5.70
N PRO A 456 28.47 -28.29 -7.00
CA PRO A 456 28.06 -29.59 -7.49
C PRO A 456 28.79 -30.73 -6.79
N VAL A 457 28.08 -31.83 -6.51
CA VAL A 457 28.65 -33.02 -5.86
C VAL A 457 29.80 -33.63 -6.68
N THR A 458 29.82 -33.40 -7.99
CA THR A 458 30.90 -33.84 -8.87
C THR A 458 32.26 -33.26 -8.48
N THR A 459 32.30 -32.02 -7.98
CA THR A 459 33.57 -31.39 -7.53
C THR A 459 34.07 -31.97 -6.20
N LEU A 460 33.19 -32.60 -5.42
CA LEU A 460 33.56 -33.38 -4.24
C LEU A 460 34.13 -34.76 -4.62
N LEU A 461 33.56 -35.39 -5.66
CA LEU A 461 33.92 -36.75 -6.10
C LEU A 461 35.12 -36.79 -7.06
N SER A 462 35.34 -35.74 -7.85
CA SER A 462 36.44 -35.66 -8.82
C SER A 462 37.80 -35.76 -8.13
N ALA A 463 37.92 -35.30 -6.89
CA ALA A 463 39.11 -35.42 -6.06
C ALA A 463 39.50 -36.88 -5.74
N TYR A 464 38.57 -37.83 -5.87
CA TYR A 464 38.78 -39.26 -5.62
C TYR A 464 38.94 -40.08 -6.91
N GLY A 465 39.01 -39.43 -8.09
CA GLY A 465 39.11 -40.13 -9.38
C GLY A 465 37.82 -40.85 -9.82
N LEU A 466 36.69 -40.61 -9.14
CA LEU A 466 35.36 -41.15 -9.49
C LEU A 466 34.68 -40.38 -10.63
N SER A 467 35.37 -39.42 -11.25
CA SER A 467 34.83 -38.58 -12.34
C SER A 467 34.48 -39.36 -13.61
N THR A 468 35.05 -40.56 -13.81
CA THR A 468 34.79 -41.43 -14.98
C THR A 468 33.49 -42.24 -14.90
N LEU A 469 32.74 -42.18 -13.80
CA LEU A 469 31.40 -42.80 -13.68
C LEU A 469 30.27 -41.83 -14.08
N SER A 470 30.59 -40.79 -14.86
CA SER A 470 29.64 -39.74 -15.26
C SER A 470 28.61 -40.19 -16.29
N ASP A 471 28.79 -41.33 -16.95
CA ASP A 471 27.93 -41.71 -18.06
C ASP A 471 27.16 -43.01 -17.81
N GLN A 472 25.84 -42.87 -17.88
CA GLN A 472 24.81 -43.88 -18.12
C GLN A 472 23.94 -44.41 -16.98
N ASN A 473 24.19 -44.16 -15.69
CA ASN A 473 23.16 -44.37 -14.66
C ASN A 473 23.60 -43.76 -13.32
N PHE A 474 23.19 -42.52 -13.00
CA PHE A 474 23.30 -41.91 -11.65
C PHE A 474 22.50 -42.66 -10.55
N LYS A 475 22.27 -43.98 -10.71
CA LYS A 475 21.78 -44.94 -9.71
C LYS A 475 22.86 -45.38 -8.70
N ILE A 476 23.98 -44.66 -8.60
CA ILE A 476 25.02 -44.90 -7.57
C ILE A 476 24.65 -44.22 -6.24
N PHE A 477 23.93 -43.09 -6.29
CA PHE A 477 23.49 -42.32 -5.12
C PHE A 477 22.25 -42.82 -4.33
N PRO A 478 21.35 -43.71 -4.84
CA PRO A 478 20.32 -44.33 -4.01
C PRO A 478 20.89 -45.10 -2.80
N PHE A 479 22.17 -45.48 -2.83
CA PHE A 479 22.82 -46.32 -1.81
C PHE A 479 23.85 -45.59 -0.93
N HIS A 480 24.10 -44.30 -1.15
CA HIS A 480 25.15 -43.53 -0.47
C HIS A 480 24.61 -42.21 0.13
N LYS A 481 23.73 -42.31 1.14
CA LYS A 481 23.39 -41.19 2.03
C LYS A 481 24.68 -40.65 2.67
N ALA A 482 24.79 -39.33 2.82
CA ALA A 482 25.88 -38.76 3.60
C ALA A 482 25.71 -39.19 5.07
N TRP A 483 26.82 -39.54 5.70
CA TRP A 483 26.82 -40.12 7.05
C TRP A 483 26.86 -39.04 8.13
N GLY A 484 27.32 -37.84 7.78
CA GLY A 484 27.26 -36.66 8.62
C GLY A 484 27.16 -35.40 7.78
N SER A 485 26.45 -34.41 8.32
CA SER A 485 26.39 -33.06 7.76
C SER A 485 26.19 -32.05 8.86
N GLY A 486 26.55 -30.79 8.63
CA GLY A 486 26.29 -29.72 9.58
C GLY A 486 26.92 -28.39 9.22
N VAL A 487 26.67 -27.40 10.07
CA VAL A 487 27.18 -26.03 9.90
C VAL A 487 28.30 -25.80 10.90
N ALA A 488 29.48 -25.43 10.40
CA ALA A 488 30.63 -25.15 11.24
C ALA A 488 30.41 -23.91 12.13
N SER A 489 31.28 -23.71 13.12
CA SER A 489 31.19 -22.61 14.09
C SER A 489 31.23 -21.23 13.45
N ASP A 490 31.81 -21.09 12.26
CA ASP A 490 31.80 -19.84 11.47
C ASP A 490 30.41 -19.53 10.86
N SER A 491 29.41 -20.37 11.13
CA SER A 491 28.01 -20.26 10.70
C SER A 491 27.79 -20.15 9.18
N THR A 492 28.85 -20.36 8.40
CA THR A 492 28.87 -20.13 6.95
C THR A 492 29.46 -21.32 6.19
N SER A 493 30.33 -22.11 6.81
CA SER A 493 30.87 -23.32 6.21
C SER A 493 29.97 -24.52 6.48
N PHE A 494 29.59 -25.20 5.40
CA PHE A 494 28.85 -26.45 5.41
C PHE A 494 29.81 -27.62 5.28
N VAL A 495 29.60 -28.63 6.12
CA VAL A 495 30.35 -29.87 6.15
C VAL A 495 29.47 -31.01 5.68
N LEU A 496 29.98 -31.84 4.79
CA LEU A 496 29.31 -33.04 4.28
C LEU A 496 30.28 -34.23 4.27
N CYS A 497 29.95 -35.29 4.98
CA CYS A 497 30.80 -36.45 5.18
C CYS A 497 30.26 -37.72 4.51
N PHE A 498 31.08 -38.33 3.66
CA PHE A 498 30.86 -39.64 3.07
C PHE A 498 31.85 -40.65 3.66
N ALA A 499 31.63 -41.07 4.90
CA ALA A 499 32.59 -41.92 5.62
C ALA A 499 32.90 -43.25 4.91
N LYS A 500 31.94 -43.86 4.17
CA LYS A 500 32.21 -45.05 3.34
C LYS A 500 33.30 -44.85 2.28
N HIS A 501 33.51 -43.63 1.84
CA HIS A 501 34.51 -43.26 0.83
C HIS A 501 35.74 -42.58 1.45
N GLY A 502 35.73 -42.33 2.77
CA GLY A 502 36.79 -41.57 3.43
C GLY A 502 36.87 -40.11 2.97
N ILE A 503 35.73 -39.51 2.58
CA ILE A 503 35.68 -38.15 2.02
C ILE A 503 34.89 -37.23 2.94
N LEU A 504 35.48 -36.06 3.23
CA LEU A 504 34.83 -34.93 3.89
C LEU A 504 34.90 -33.71 2.96
N GLY A 505 33.74 -33.13 2.66
CA GLY A 505 33.62 -31.89 1.91
C GLY A 505 33.32 -30.72 2.82
N ILE A 506 33.99 -29.59 2.59
CA ILE A 506 33.72 -28.30 3.25
C ILE A 506 33.48 -27.25 2.17
N THR A 507 32.45 -26.43 2.34
CA THR A 507 32.11 -25.38 1.37
C THR A 507 31.36 -24.23 2.03
N LYS A 508 31.51 -23.02 1.50
CA LYS A 508 30.66 -21.87 1.81
C LYS A 508 29.66 -21.64 0.67
N PRO A 509 28.46 -21.10 0.95
CA PRO A 509 27.56 -20.63 -0.10
C PRO A 509 28.27 -19.69 -1.05
N GLY A 510 28.15 -19.94 -2.36
CA GLY A 510 28.83 -19.16 -3.40
C GLY A 510 30.20 -19.70 -3.83
N ASP A 511 30.77 -20.68 -3.12
CA ASP A 511 31.95 -21.38 -3.59
C ASP A 511 31.61 -22.16 -4.89
N GLN A 512 32.58 -22.23 -5.81
CA GLN A 512 32.41 -23.00 -7.06
C GLN A 512 32.72 -24.49 -6.91
N ARG A 513 33.42 -24.88 -5.82
CA ARG A 513 33.97 -26.23 -5.64
C ARG A 513 34.13 -26.57 -4.16
N TRP A 514 33.93 -27.83 -3.82
CA TRP A 514 34.15 -28.33 -2.46
C TRP A 514 35.65 -28.34 -2.11
N LYS A 515 36.00 -27.91 -0.89
CA LYS A 515 37.29 -28.23 -0.28
C LYS A 515 37.22 -29.66 0.25
N VAL A 516 37.99 -30.56 -0.34
CA VAL A 516 37.90 -31.99 -0.05
C VAL A 516 39.05 -32.42 0.86
N ILE A 517 38.71 -33.10 1.95
CA ILE A 517 39.67 -33.75 2.84
C ILE A 517 39.43 -35.25 2.72
N GLN A 518 40.49 -35.96 2.36
CA GLN A 518 40.51 -37.41 2.36
C GLN A 518 41.07 -37.90 3.69
N PHE A 519 40.43 -38.92 4.25
CA PHE A 519 40.89 -39.60 5.46
C PHE A 519 40.80 -41.10 5.26
N ARG A 520 41.72 -41.84 5.90
CA ARG A 520 41.67 -43.30 5.84
C ARG A 520 40.47 -43.80 6.61
N CYS A 521 39.55 -44.44 5.90
CA CYS A 521 38.49 -45.23 6.47
C CYS A 521 38.76 -46.70 6.11
N GLU A 522 39.68 -47.33 6.83
CA GLU A 522 40.04 -48.74 6.62
C GLU A 522 39.02 -49.69 7.27
N ASN A 523 38.07 -49.15 8.05
CA ASN A 523 37.24 -49.91 8.97
C ASN A 523 35.85 -50.26 8.40
N ARG A 524 35.46 -51.54 8.47
CA ARG A 524 34.06 -52.00 8.25
C ARG A 524 33.11 -51.66 9.41
N ARG A 525 33.60 -50.95 10.45
CA ARG A 525 32.85 -50.59 11.66
C ARG A 525 32.09 -49.28 11.46
N TYR A 526 30.79 -49.30 11.76
CA TYR A 526 29.91 -48.14 11.58
C TYR A 526 30.13 -47.12 12.71
N ALA A 527 30.79 -46.00 12.40
CA ALA A 527 30.93 -44.86 13.30
C ALA A 527 30.10 -43.66 12.83
N THR A 528 29.27 -43.07 13.71
CA THR A 528 28.43 -41.93 13.34
C THR A 528 29.13 -40.60 13.67
N PRO A 529 29.50 -39.79 12.68
CA PRO A 529 30.05 -38.45 12.93
C PRO A 529 29.00 -37.53 13.58
N LEU A 530 29.47 -36.52 14.31
CA LEU A 530 28.61 -35.56 15.03
C LEU A 530 29.19 -34.14 14.93
N MET A 531 28.31 -33.15 14.74
CA MET A 531 28.66 -31.75 15.03
C MET A 531 28.45 -31.49 16.51
N PHE A 532 29.50 -31.01 17.18
CA PHE A 532 29.45 -30.65 18.59
C PHE A 532 30.15 -29.31 18.80
N SER A 533 29.45 -28.34 19.40
CA SER A 533 29.94 -26.96 19.58
C SER A 533 30.50 -26.33 18.29
N GLY A 534 29.87 -26.59 17.15
CA GLY A 534 30.28 -26.05 15.83
C GLY A 534 31.52 -26.70 15.22
N ARG A 535 32.05 -27.78 15.80
CA ARG A 535 33.16 -28.57 15.24
C ARG A 535 32.68 -29.95 14.82
N PHE A 536 33.27 -30.48 13.75
CA PHE A 536 32.93 -31.80 13.22
C PHE A 536 33.83 -32.87 13.87
N TYR A 537 33.20 -33.85 14.53
CA TYR A 537 33.89 -34.97 15.16
C TYR A 537 33.59 -36.28 14.44
N HIS A 538 34.62 -37.10 14.25
CA HIS A 538 34.50 -38.42 13.62
C HIS A 538 35.45 -39.43 14.26
N VAL A 539 34.99 -40.66 14.44
CA VAL A 539 35.81 -41.74 15.01
C VAL A 539 36.46 -42.50 13.87
N THR A 540 37.80 -42.56 13.86
CA THR A 540 38.58 -43.41 12.96
C THR A 540 39.06 -44.67 13.70
N GLU A 541 39.81 -45.55 13.03
CA GLU A 541 40.21 -46.85 13.60
C GLU A 541 40.98 -46.73 14.92
N GLY A 542 41.78 -45.67 15.13
CA GLY A 542 42.60 -45.48 16.34
C GLY A 542 42.20 -44.30 17.24
N ASN A 543 41.50 -43.31 16.71
CA ASN A 543 41.37 -42.00 17.34
C ASN A 543 39.99 -41.38 17.10
N LEU A 544 39.50 -40.63 18.09
CA LEU A 544 38.49 -39.62 17.86
C LEU A 544 39.16 -38.42 17.19
N MET A 545 38.74 -38.09 15.98
CA MET A 545 39.25 -36.97 15.20
C MET A 545 38.30 -35.78 15.32
N VAL A 546 38.86 -34.58 15.34
CA VAL A 546 38.14 -33.31 15.20
C VAL A 546 38.65 -32.60 13.96
N LEU A 547 37.74 -32.00 13.21
CA LEU A 547 38.08 -31.13 12.09
C LEU A 547 38.40 -29.73 12.62
N GLU A 548 39.64 -29.29 12.43
CA GLU A 548 40.05 -27.91 12.70
C GLU A 548 39.96 -27.09 11.40
N THR A 549 39.15 -26.04 11.43
CA THR A 549 38.95 -25.09 10.32
C THR A 549 39.45 -23.71 10.74
N GLY A 550 40.76 -23.47 10.61
CA GLY A 550 41.37 -22.16 10.85
C GLY A 550 41.21 -21.20 9.65
N VAL A 551 41.34 -19.90 9.89
CA VAL A 551 41.24 -18.86 8.84
C VAL A 551 42.40 -18.95 7.83
N ASP A 552 43.59 -19.40 8.28
CA ASP A 552 44.84 -19.39 7.50
C ASP A 552 45.45 -20.78 7.24
N HIS A 553 44.76 -21.86 7.63
CA HIS A 553 45.27 -23.23 7.45
C HIS A 553 44.31 -24.08 6.61
N THR A 554 44.88 -25.01 5.86
CA THR A 554 44.05 -26.02 5.17
C THR A 554 43.32 -26.83 6.25
N PRO A 555 42.00 -27.05 6.10
CA PRO A 555 41.25 -27.75 7.12
C PRO A 555 41.77 -29.20 7.22
N GLN A 556 42.06 -29.63 8.43
CA GLN A 556 42.75 -30.89 8.71
C GLN A 556 42.11 -31.61 9.89
N PHE A 557 42.21 -32.93 9.88
CA PHE A 557 41.77 -33.76 11.01
C PHE A 557 42.88 -33.84 12.05
N GLU A 558 42.58 -33.38 13.26
CA GLU A 558 43.44 -33.55 14.43
C GLU A 558 42.89 -34.61 15.38
N VAL A 559 43.77 -35.23 16.17
CA VAL A 559 43.36 -36.16 17.22
C VAL A 559 42.77 -35.38 18.39
N ALA A 560 41.46 -35.57 18.59
CA ALA A 560 40.72 -35.05 19.74
C ALA A 560 40.91 -35.95 20.98
N ALA A 561 40.93 -37.27 20.78
CA ALA A 561 41.34 -38.22 21.81
C ALA A 561 41.77 -39.57 21.23
N GLN A 562 42.65 -40.25 21.96
CA GLN A 562 43.04 -41.63 21.64
C GLN A 562 41.98 -42.61 22.14
N LEU A 563 41.61 -43.58 21.30
CA LEU A 563 40.68 -44.64 21.71
C LEU A 563 41.42 -45.68 22.55
N PRO A 564 40.84 -46.16 23.67
CA PRO A 564 41.39 -47.29 24.41
C PRO A 564 41.63 -48.52 23.53
N ILE A 565 42.74 -49.23 23.73
CA ILE A 565 43.11 -50.45 22.98
C ILE A 565 41.99 -51.51 22.99
N ALA A 566 41.23 -51.59 24.09
CA ALA A 566 40.07 -52.47 24.22
C ALA A 566 38.93 -52.19 23.21
N LEU A 567 38.82 -50.97 22.68
CA LEU A 567 37.89 -50.61 21.62
C LEU A 567 38.43 -50.98 20.23
N LEU A 568 39.75 -50.93 20.05
CA LEU A 568 40.43 -51.31 18.81
C LEU A 568 40.26 -52.80 18.53
N ASN A 569 40.35 -53.64 19.56
CA ASN A 569 40.23 -55.10 19.48
C ASN A 569 38.78 -55.65 19.57
N SER A 570 37.77 -54.79 19.41
CA SER A 570 36.34 -55.16 19.49
C SER A 570 35.88 -56.04 18.30
N PRO A 571 34.92 -56.98 18.48
CA PRO A 571 34.42 -57.82 17.39
C PRO A 571 33.85 -57.04 16.19
N LEU A 572 33.85 -57.67 15.00
CA LEU A 572 33.46 -57.07 13.71
C LEU A 572 32.06 -56.45 13.66
N LEU A 573 31.15 -56.84 14.56
CA LEU A 573 29.78 -56.32 14.66
C LEU A 573 29.63 -55.12 15.61
N SER A 574 30.74 -54.52 16.05
CA SER A 574 30.70 -53.34 16.92
C SER A 574 30.43 -52.03 16.15
N THR A 575 29.67 -51.13 16.75
CA THR A 575 29.37 -49.79 16.24
C THR A 575 29.70 -48.73 17.29
N MET A 576 30.03 -47.52 16.83
CA MET A 576 30.44 -46.41 17.69
C MET A 576 29.59 -45.18 17.38
N HIS A 577 29.01 -44.56 18.41
CA HIS A 577 28.08 -43.46 18.24
C HIS A 577 28.50 -42.27 19.11
N LEU A 578 28.75 -41.13 18.48
CA LEU A 578 28.96 -39.86 19.19
C LEU A 578 27.62 -39.23 19.55
N VAL A 579 27.52 -38.73 20.78
CA VAL A 579 26.30 -38.12 21.32
C VAL A 579 26.67 -36.85 22.11
N ASP A 580 25.88 -35.79 21.94
CA ASP A 580 25.89 -34.62 22.81
C ASP A 580 24.97 -34.87 24.00
N ASN A 581 25.52 -34.84 25.22
CA ASN A 581 24.76 -34.95 26.47
C ASN A 581 24.93 -33.67 27.28
N ASN A 582 24.05 -32.69 27.07
CA ASN A 582 24.05 -31.39 27.76
C ASN A 582 25.40 -30.65 27.69
N GLY A 583 26.04 -30.64 26.52
CA GLY A 583 27.34 -29.98 26.34
C GLY A 583 28.53 -30.83 26.78
N GLU A 584 28.33 -32.12 27.06
CA GLU A 584 29.41 -33.10 27.17
C GLU A 584 29.39 -34.06 25.98
N LEU A 585 30.53 -34.18 25.29
CA LEU A 585 30.66 -35.12 24.17
C LEU A 585 30.91 -36.53 24.71
N MET A 586 30.01 -37.46 24.36
CA MET A 586 30.07 -38.87 24.77
C MET A 586 30.25 -39.79 23.56
N LEU A 587 30.96 -40.90 23.77
CA LEU A 587 31.13 -41.98 22.82
C LEU A 587 30.46 -43.24 23.36
N VAL A 588 29.46 -43.74 22.63
CA VAL A 588 28.76 -44.98 22.95
C VAL A 588 29.26 -46.09 22.03
N HIS A 589 29.94 -47.07 22.60
CA HIS A 589 30.39 -48.27 21.92
C HIS A 589 29.37 -49.40 22.13
N ARG A 590 28.76 -49.84 21.03
CA ARG A 590 27.80 -50.94 20.98
C ARG A 590 28.47 -52.16 20.38
N PHE A 591 28.34 -53.33 21.01
CA PHE A 591 28.90 -54.56 20.47
C PHE A 591 28.00 -55.76 20.80
N VAL A 592 28.06 -56.77 19.92
CA VAL A 592 27.29 -58.00 20.05
C VAL A 592 28.18 -59.10 20.63
N SER A 593 27.75 -59.66 21.75
CA SER A 593 28.28 -60.91 22.31
C SER A 593 27.13 -61.93 22.32
N CYS A 594 26.71 -62.46 23.48
CA CYS A 594 25.48 -63.26 23.61
C CYS A 594 24.19 -62.41 23.66
N SER A 595 24.32 -61.11 23.95
CA SER A 595 23.27 -60.09 23.89
C SER A 595 23.86 -58.76 23.42
N MET A 596 23.02 -57.77 23.14
CA MET A 596 23.49 -56.42 22.80
C MET A 596 24.07 -55.73 24.04
N MET A 597 25.31 -55.27 23.97
CA MET A 597 26.02 -54.60 25.07
C MET A 597 26.45 -53.19 24.67
N TYR A 598 26.52 -52.30 25.67
CA TYR A 598 26.86 -50.89 25.49
C TYR A 598 27.94 -50.49 26.51
N LYS A 599 28.95 -49.74 26.05
CA LYS A 599 29.94 -49.06 26.89
C LYS A 599 29.94 -47.58 26.56
N VAL A 600 29.91 -46.73 27.58
CA VAL A 600 29.85 -45.28 27.41
C VAL A 600 31.15 -44.66 27.91
N TYR A 601 31.69 -43.76 27.09
CA TYR A 601 32.91 -43.02 27.38
C TYR A 601 32.64 -41.52 27.30
N ARG A 602 33.06 -40.77 28.31
CA ARG A 602 33.03 -39.32 28.34
C ARG A 602 34.35 -38.77 27.79
N LEU A 603 34.28 -37.77 26.92
CA LEU A 603 35.47 -37.13 26.36
C LEU A 603 35.94 -35.96 27.22
N GLY A 604 37.19 -36.02 27.70
CA GLY A 604 37.84 -34.86 28.30
C GLY A 604 38.67 -34.09 27.29
N LEU A 605 38.05 -33.11 26.61
CA LEU A 605 38.68 -32.30 25.56
C LEU A 605 40.05 -31.70 25.97
N LYS A 606 40.18 -31.21 27.21
CA LYS A 606 41.45 -30.63 27.72
C LYS A 606 42.58 -31.64 27.86
N LYS A 607 42.25 -32.88 28.21
CA LYS A 607 43.22 -33.95 28.47
C LYS A 607 43.38 -34.89 27.27
N LYS A 608 42.61 -34.68 26.19
CA LYS A 608 42.56 -35.51 24.97
C LYS A 608 42.41 -37.01 25.27
N THR A 609 41.62 -37.35 26.29
CA THR A 609 41.42 -38.72 26.75
C THR A 609 39.95 -39.06 26.93
N LEU A 610 39.61 -40.35 26.78
CA LEU A 610 38.29 -40.90 27.02
C LEU A 610 38.22 -41.55 28.41
N TYR A 611 37.26 -41.13 29.21
CA TYR A 611 36.97 -41.68 30.53
C TYR A 611 35.80 -42.64 30.43
N ARG A 612 35.96 -43.89 30.86
CA ARG A 612 34.86 -44.84 30.91
C ARG A 612 33.89 -44.46 32.03
N GLU A 613 32.61 -44.34 31.71
CA GLU A 613 31.58 -44.26 32.76
C GLU A 613 31.33 -45.64 33.36
N ARG A 614 31.08 -45.71 34.69
CA ARG A 614 30.96 -46.98 35.43
C ARG A 614 29.94 -47.93 34.80
N ASP A 615 30.27 -49.23 34.81
CA ASP A 615 29.42 -50.29 34.27
C ASP A 615 28.19 -50.49 35.15
N GLU A 616 27.01 -50.07 34.70
CA GLU A 616 25.75 -50.66 35.18
C GLU A 616 25.27 -51.74 34.20
N PRO A 617 25.00 -52.97 34.66
CA PRO A 617 24.63 -54.08 33.79
C PRO A 617 23.18 -53.90 33.32
N HIS A 618 22.98 -53.25 32.18
CA HIS A 618 21.69 -53.26 31.49
C HIS A 618 21.69 -54.33 30.41
N SER A 619 21.56 -55.61 30.80
CA SER A 619 21.32 -56.69 29.84
C SER A 619 19.86 -56.63 29.36
N TYR A 620 19.60 -56.05 28.19
CA TYR A 620 18.30 -56.20 27.53
C TYR A 620 18.31 -57.49 26.70
N ARG A 621 17.49 -58.47 27.12
CA ARG A 621 17.26 -59.73 26.41
C ARG A 621 16.15 -59.49 25.37
N TYR A 622 16.46 -59.61 24.07
CA TYR A 622 15.49 -59.43 22.98
C TYR A 622 14.85 -60.79 22.62
N SER A 623 13.52 -60.83 22.44
CA SER A 623 12.76 -62.01 22.00
C SER A 623 12.66 -62.07 20.45
N PRO A 624 12.49 -63.25 19.81
CA PRO A 624 12.82 -63.43 18.39
C PRO A 624 11.65 -63.24 17.39
N GLU A 625 11.97 -62.54 16.29
CA GLU A 625 11.46 -62.64 14.89
C GLU A 625 10.04 -62.13 14.49
N PRO A 626 9.75 -61.83 13.17
CA PRO A 626 10.57 -62.02 11.95
C PRO A 626 10.71 -60.84 10.92
N ARG A 627 11.83 -60.92 10.17
CA ARG A 627 12.12 -60.61 8.74
C ARG A 627 11.63 -59.32 8.07
N TRP A 628 12.60 -58.42 7.77
CA TRP A 628 12.70 -57.72 6.46
C TRP A 628 14.17 -57.47 6.10
N ARG A 629 14.60 -57.92 4.91
CA ARG A 629 15.92 -57.63 4.31
C ARG A 629 15.78 -56.42 3.38
N THR A 630 16.42 -55.30 3.75
CA THR A 630 17.06 -54.27 2.89
C THR A 630 17.65 -53.20 3.82
N THR A 631 18.94 -52.87 3.69
CA THR A 631 19.59 -51.70 4.31
C THR A 631 18.98 -50.38 3.79
N PRO A 632 19.11 -49.17 4.41
CA PRO A 632 19.61 -48.73 5.75
C PRO A 632 18.66 -47.72 6.49
N SER A 633 18.66 -47.66 7.86
CA SER A 633 18.31 -46.48 8.73
C SER A 633 17.75 -46.79 10.15
N SER A 634 17.73 -48.03 10.64
CA SER A 634 16.97 -48.40 11.85
C SER A 634 17.56 -48.04 13.23
N TRP A 635 18.27 -46.92 13.40
CA TRP A 635 18.82 -46.48 14.72
C TRP A 635 18.60 -45.01 15.09
N GLU A 636 17.80 -44.24 14.36
CA GLU A 636 17.13 -43.07 14.99
C GLU A 636 16.45 -43.48 16.32
N THR A 637 16.17 -44.77 16.48
CA THR A 637 15.74 -45.50 17.68
C THR A 637 16.75 -45.57 18.86
N ALA A 638 18.02 -45.17 18.69
CA ALA A 638 18.91 -44.86 19.82
C ALA A 638 18.74 -43.42 20.33
N ALA A 639 18.10 -42.52 19.57
CA ALA A 639 17.82 -41.15 20.00
C ALA A 639 16.90 -41.07 21.24
N LEU A 640 16.32 -42.19 21.69
CA LEU A 640 15.49 -42.29 22.89
C LEU A 640 16.00 -43.28 23.95
N MET A 641 16.97 -44.14 23.65
CA MET A 641 17.65 -44.96 24.67
C MET A 641 19.00 -44.30 24.99
N LYS A 642 19.03 -43.10 25.55
CA LYS A 642 18.32 -42.78 26.77
C LYS A 642 18.49 -41.27 26.95
N MET A 643 17.39 -40.53 27.07
CA MET A 643 17.32 -39.33 27.94
C MET A 643 17.67 -39.68 29.43
N ALA A 644 18.41 -40.75 29.72
CA ALA A 644 18.22 -41.56 30.92
C ALA A 644 19.40 -42.49 31.31
N VAL A 645 20.64 -42.34 30.81
CA VAL A 645 21.78 -42.85 31.61
C VAL A 645 22.17 -41.80 32.67
N VAL A 646 21.90 -40.52 32.44
CA VAL A 646 22.14 -39.43 33.40
C VAL A 646 20.84 -38.73 33.82
N SER A 647 19.80 -39.51 34.12
CA SER A 647 18.68 -39.07 34.98
C SER A 647 18.44 -40.04 36.14
N MET A 648 19.49 -40.76 36.56
CA MET A 648 19.47 -41.58 37.75
C MET A 648 20.44 -41.05 38.81
N GLU A 649 19.99 -40.05 39.56
CA GLU A 649 19.86 -40.16 41.02
C GLU A 649 18.44 -39.68 41.40
N LYS A 650 17.66 -40.58 42.02
CA LYS A 650 16.23 -40.53 42.42
C LYS A 650 15.97 -39.55 43.61
N PRO A 651 14.75 -39.44 44.21
CA PRO A 651 13.36 -39.53 43.73
C PRO A 651 12.46 -38.35 44.22
N SER A 652 11.37 -38.02 43.52
CA SER A 652 10.02 -37.83 44.12
C SER A 652 9.00 -37.35 43.09
N GLY A 653 7.85 -38.02 43.03
CA GLY A 653 6.58 -37.45 42.56
C GLY A 653 6.34 -37.36 41.06
N ALA A 654 5.66 -38.36 40.52
CA ALA A 654 4.84 -38.33 39.30
C ALA A 654 5.54 -38.15 37.93
N LEU A 655 5.68 -39.26 37.20
CA LEU A 655 5.80 -39.28 35.74
C LEU A 655 4.51 -38.75 35.11
N PRO A 656 4.53 -37.76 34.19
CA PRO A 656 3.39 -37.53 33.32
C PRO A 656 3.40 -38.57 32.20
N ARG A 657 2.25 -39.24 32.02
CA ARG A 657 1.92 -40.06 30.86
C ARG A 657 2.20 -39.30 29.55
N PRO A 658 2.51 -40.01 28.43
CA PRO A 658 2.65 -39.37 27.12
C PRO A 658 1.33 -38.70 26.76
N ALA A 659 1.26 -37.38 26.95
CA ALA A 659 0.09 -36.60 26.60
C ALA A 659 -0.08 -36.68 25.09
N ALA A 660 -1.26 -37.12 24.66
CA ALA A 660 -1.77 -36.90 23.32
C ALA A 660 -1.36 -35.51 22.85
N CYS A 661 -0.79 -35.41 21.65
CA CYS A 661 -0.36 -34.15 21.02
C CYS A 661 -1.41 -33.06 21.23
N ARG A 662 -1.22 -32.24 22.26
CA ARG A 662 -1.98 -31.02 22.44
C ARG A 662 -1.37 -30.00 21.49
N THR A 663 -2.17 -29.58 20.54
CA THR A 663 -1.96 -28.32 19.84
C THR A 663 -1.96 -27.19 20.87
N GLU A 664 -0.91 -26.37 20.79
CA GLU A 664 -0.81 -24.98 21.26
C GLU A 664 -0.68 -24.66 22.76
N THR A 665 0.43 -23.98 23.06
CA THR A 665 0.49 -22.77 23.90
C THR A 665 1.63 -21.88 23.38
N LEU A 666 1.33 -20.59 23.18
CA LEU A 666 2.26 -19.56 22.71
C LEU A 666 3.38 -19.34 23.76
N SER A 667 4.61 -19.00 23.32
CA SER A 667 5.69 -18.66 24.26
C SER A 667 5.33 -17.37 25.05
N PRO A 668 5.81 -17.20 26.30
CA PRO A 668 5.54 -16.01 27.11
C PRO A 668 5.92 -14.70 26.40
N ASP A 669 7.04 -14.71 25.66
CA ASP A 669 7.51 -13.56 24.86
C ASP A 669 6.56 -13.23 23.71
N LEU A 670 5.93 -14.24 23.09
CA LEU A 670 4.91 -14.06 22.06
C LEU A 670 3.61 -13.49 22.67
N GLY A 671 3.29 -13.84 23.93
CA GLY A 671 2.20 -13.25 24.70
C GLY A 671 2.39 -11.77 25.01
N PHE A 672 3.61 -11.37 25.41
CA PHE A 672 3.98 -9.96 25.58
C PHE A 672 3.90 -9.20 24.25
N ALA A 673 4.43 -9.78 23.17
CA ALA A 673 4.37 -9.22 21.83
C ALA A 673 2.92 -9.03 21.34
N MET A 674 2.01 -9.98 21.62
CA MET A 674 0.58 -9.83 21.32
C MET A 674 -0.10 -8.72 22.15
N ALA A 675 0.33 -8.50 23.39
CA ALA A 675 -0.17 -7.40 24.22
C ALA A 675 0.25 -6.03 23.65
N VAL A 676 1.46 -5.93 23.10
CA VAL A 676 1.91 -4.75 22.34
C VAL A 676 1.08 -4.60 21.06
N ALA A 677 0.77 -5.70 20.36
CA ALA A 677 -0.05 -5.71 19.13
C ALA A 677 -1.44 -5.09 19.28
N ARG A 678 -2.14 -5.42 20.38
CA ARG A 678 -3.49 -4.90 20.67
C ARG A 678 -3.53 -3.39 20.79
N LYS A 679 -2.40 -2.74 21.07
CA LYS A 679 -2.27 -1.27 21.19
C LYS A 679 -1.89 -0.58 19.88
N VAL A 680 -1.41 -1.33 18.87
CA VAL A 680 -0.90 -0.80 17.59
C VAL A 680 -1.99 -0.78 16.50
N SER A 681 -2.99 -1.66 16.55
CA SER A 681 -4.09 -1.68 15.56
C SER A 681 -5.42 -2.13 16.18
N PRO A 682 -6.50 -1.33 16.11
CA PRO A 682 -7.85 -1.74 16.54
C PRO A 682 -8.38 -2.97 15.81
N THR A 683 -7.88 -3.22 14.60
CA THR A 683 -8.28 -4.35 13.73
C THR A 683 -7.76 -5.69 14.24
N VAL A 684 -6.74 -5.71 15.11
CA VAL A 684 -6.14 -6.92 15.69
C VAL A 684 -6.99 -7.49 16.85
N ALA A 685 -7.95 -6.72 17.39
CA ALA A 685 -8.87 -7.20 18.42
C ALA A 685 -9.81 -8.33 17.94
N PHE A 686 -9.97 -8.50 16.62
CA PHE A 686 -10.93 -9.47 16.06
C PHE A 686 -10.33 -10.87 15.81
N PHE A 687 -9.00 -11.02 15.75
CA PHE A 687 -8.35 -12.28 15.36
C PHE A 687 -7.74 -13.10 16.52
N SER A 688 -7.87 -12.67 17.78
CA SER A 688 -7.33 -13.44 18.92
C SER A 688 -8.22 -14.62 19.36
N ARG A 689 -8.84 -15.35 18.42
CA ARG A 689 -9.69 -16.52 18.73
C ARG A 689 -9.50 -17.72 17.79
N PHE A 690 -8.38 -17.80 17.08
CA PHE A 690 -7.98 -18.99 16.32
C PHE A 690 -6.59 -19.44 16.69
#